data_AF-A0A840D1H2-F1
#
_entry.id   AF-A0A840D1H2-F1
#
_cell.length_a   1.000
_cell.length_b   1.000
_cell.length_c   1.000
_cell.angle_alpha   90.00
_cell.angle_beta   90.00
_cell.angle_gamma   90.00
#
_symmetry.space_group_name_H-M   'P 1'
#
loop_
_entity.id
_entity.type
_entity.pdbx_description
1 polymer ?
#
loop_
_entity_poly.entity_id
_entity_poly.type
_entity_poly.pdbx_seq_one_letter_code
_entity_poly.pdbx_strand_id
1 'polypeptide(L)'
;MRNRFIALFVLFTLLLGGSVQAQTTARKFEAGKNTFLLDGNPFVIKAAELHYTRIPQAYWEHRIKMCKALGMNTICIYIFWNIHEQEEGKFDFTGQNDIAAFCRVAQENGMYVIVRPGPYVCAEWEMGGLPWWLLKKKDVALRTLDPYFMERVGVFMKEVGKQLAPLQVNKGGNIIMVQVENEYGSYGTNKPYVSAVRDLVRESGFTDVPLFQCDWNSNFTNNALDDLIWTINFGTGANIDQQFKKLKELRPEAPLMCSEFWSGWFDHWGRKHETRPAKDMVQGIKDMMDRNISFSLYMTHGGTTFGHWGGANNPAYSAMCSSYDYDAPISEAGWTTDKYFLLRDLLKNYLSEGETLSEVPAAFSLIEVPEIQFTQVAPLFDNLPAPKQTVDIKPMEQFNQGWGSILYRTNLPEAVKAGTVLKITEVHDWAQIYADGKLLARLDRRKGEFTTTLPALKKGTRLDILVEAMGRVNFDKSIHDRKGITEKVELLADNQSKDLKNWTVYNLPVDYTFAKNKNYRDQKTLPSMPAYYKATFKLNKVGDTFLDMSTWGKGMVWVNGRAMGRFWEIGPQQTLFMPGCWLKEGENEIVVLDLKGPEKSSIKGLKKPILDVLREKAPETHRKEGEKLQLSGEKAVYEGAFTPGNGWQEVRFATPAKGRFFCLEALTPQAEDNIAAIAEFDVLGADGKPVSREHWTIRYADSEETRSGNRTADKIFDLQESTFWMTVDNVAYPHQVVIDLSKIETVTGFRYLPRAEKGYPGMIKEYRIYVQPTGFKY
;
A
#
# COMPACT_ATOMS: atom_id res chain seq x y z
N MET A 1 -9.19 -13.02 -81.92
CA MET A 1 -9.57 -13.06 -80.48
C MET A 1 -8.84 -14.14 -79.66
N ARG A 2 -7.60 -14.53 -79.99
CA ARG A 2 -6.85 -15.55 -79.22
C ARG A 2 -5.54 -15.05 -78.60
N ASN A 3 -5.07 -13.87 -78.98
CA ASN A 3 -3.81 -13.29 -78.48
C ASN A 3 -3.99 -12.16 -77.45
N ARG A 4 -5.24 -11.74 -77.14
CA ARG A 4 -5.52 -10.75 -76.08
C ARG A 4 -5.81 -11.39 -74.71
N PHE A 5 -6.19 -12.67 -74.66
CA PHE A 5 -6.44 -13.38 -73.40
C PHE A 5 -5.16 -13.87 -72.71
N ILE A 6 -4.10 -14.16 -73.47
CA ILE A 6 -2.82 -14.62 -72.91
C ILE A 6 -2.06 -13.44 -72.26
N ALA A 7 -2.15 -12.23 -72.83
CA ALA A 7 -1.54 -11.04 -72.26
C ALA A 7 -2.20 -10.60 -70.94
N LEU A 8 -3.52 -10.80 -70.77
CA LEU A 8 -4.21 -10.52 -69.51
C LEU A 8 -3.90 -11.56 -68.42
N PHE A 9 -3.66 -12.83 -68.79
CA PHE A 9 -3.36 -13.88 -67.82
C PHE A 9 -1.93 -13.80 -67.26
N VAL A 10 -0.96 -13.33 -68.07
CA VAL A 10 0.42 -13.10 -67.62
C VAL A 10 0.55 -11.83 -66.76
N LEU A 11 -0.30 -10.81 -66.98
CA LEU A 11 -0.34 -9.63 -66.11
C LEU A 11 -1.03 -9.93 -64.76
N PHE A 12 -1.95 -10.90 -64.71
CA PHE A 12 -2.64 -11.30 -63.48
C PHE A 12 -1.81 -12.24 -62.60
N THR A 13 -0.90 -13.04 -63.17
CA THR A 13 0.04 -13.87 -62.39
C THR A 13 1.27 -13.11 -61.89
N LEU A 14 1.64 -11.99 -62.52
CA LEU A 14 2.68 -11.08 -62.00
C LEU A 14 2.20 -10.18 -60.85
N LEU A 15 0.89 -10.11 -60.59
CA LEU A 15 0.29 -9.38 -59.45
C LEU A 15 0.04 -10.26 -58.21
N LEU A 16 0.32 -11.56 -58.27
CA LEU A 16 0.11 -12.52 -57.17
C LEU A 16 1.41 -13.16 -56.64
N GLY A 17 2.57 -12.72 -57.13
CA GLY A 17 3.91 -13.21 -56.71
C GLY A 17 4.69 -12.28 -55.78
N GLY A 18 4.10 -11.15 -55.36
CA GLY A 18 4.68 -10.26 -54.37
C GLY A 18 4.21 -10.64 -52.97
N SER A 19 4.64 -11.80 -52.46
CA SER A 19 4.70 -11.96 -51.00
C SER A 19 5.69 -10.91 -50.50
N VAL A 20 5.16 -9.74 -50.11
CA VAL A 20 5.82 -8.89 -49.13
C VAL A 20 5.89 -9.76 -47.88
N GLN A 21 6.94 -10.56 -47.77
CA GLN A 21 7.49 -10.88 -46.47
C GLN A 21 7.76 -9.52 -45.86
N ALA A 22 6.81 -9.04 -45.06
CA ALA A 22 7.08 -8.01 -44.08
C ALA A 22 8.28 -8.57 -43.32
N GLN A 23 9.44 -8.00 -43.61
CA GLN A 23 10.65 -8.27 -42.90
C GLN A 23 10.39 -7.68 -41.53
N THR A 24 9.75 -8.46 -40.65
CA THR A 24 9.62 -8.13 -39.24
C THR A 24 11.03 -8.20 -38.68
N THR A 25 11.78 -7.12 -38.86
CA THR A 25 12.96 -6.88 -38.02
C THR A 25 12.44 -6.96 -36.60
N ALA A 26 12.85 -7.98 -35.87
CA ALA A 26 12.44 -8.17 -34.48
C ALA A 26 12.69 -6.84 -33.75
N ARG A 27 11.62 -6.21 -33.25
CA ARG A 27 11.74 -4.94 -32.53
C ARG A 27 12.63 -5.15 -31.32
N LYS A 28 13.45 -4.17 -30.96
CA LYS A 28 14.47 -4.35 -29.92
C LYS A 28 14.47 -3.18 -28.96
N PHE A 29 14.51 -3.48 -27.67
CA PHE A 29 14.70 -2.47 -26.62
C PHE A 29 16.00 -2.74 -25.87
N GLU A 30 16.83 -1.71 -25.68
CA GLU A 30 18.17 -1.84 -25.09
C GLU A 30 18.52 -0.65 -24.20
N ALA A 31 19.42 -0.86 -23.24
CA ALA A 31 20.14 0.22 -22.60
C ALA A 31 21.40 0.55 -23.42
N GLY A 32 21.41 1.73 -24.05
CA GLY A 32 22.57 2.28 -24.74
C GLY A 32 23.39 3.20 -23.84
N LYS A 33 24.38 3.87 -24.44
CA LYS A 33 25.21 4.86 -23.75
C LYS A 33 24.39 6.13 -23.45
N ASN A 34 24.10 6.37 -22.17
CA ASN A 34 23.34 7.50 -21.62
C ASN A 34 21.86 7.57 -22.08
N THR A 35 21.32 6.55 -22.73
CA THR A 35 19.96 6.57 -23.28
C THR A 35 19.41 5.16 -23.41
N PHE A 36 18.09 5.01 -23.38
CA PHE A 36 17.46 3.77 -23.86
C PHE A 36 17.32 3.82 -25.38
N LEU A 37 17.37 2.67 -26.01
CA LEU A 37 17.21 2.53 -27.45
C LEU A 37 15.99 1.68 -27.76
N LEU A 38 15.12 2.18 -28.63
CA LEU A 38 14.04 1.42 -29.24
C LEU A 38 14.33 1.34 -30.74
N ASP A 39 14.53 0.11 -31.23
CA ASP A 39 14.92 -0.18 -32.62
C ASP A 39 16.18 0.62 -33.04
N GLY A 40 17.13 0.78 -32.11
CA GLY A 40 18.38 1.53 -32.32
C GLY A 40 18.27 3.05 -32.17
N ASN A 41 17.08 3.60 -31.95
CA ASN A 41 16.87 5.04 -31.80
C ASN A 41 16.71 5.45 -30.32
N PRO A 42 17.25 6.60 -29.89
CA PRO A 42 17.03 7.12 -28.54
C PRO A 42 15.55 7.18 -28.16
N PHE A 43 15.23 6.65 -26.98
CA PHE A 43 13.88 6.56 -26.47
C PHE A 43 13.85 6.99 -25.00
N VAL A 44 13.01 7.97 -24.68
CA VAL A 44 12.74 8.37 -23.28
C VAL A 44 11.43 7.71 -22.86
N ILE A 45 11.51 6.85 -21.85
CA ILE A 45 10.31 6.20 -21.29
C ILE A 45 9.53 7.24 -20.48
N LYS A 46 8.27 7.44 -20.85
CA LYS A 46 7.26 8.21 -20.12
C LYS A 46 6.17 7.22 -19.72
N ALA A 47 6.39 6.52 -18.61
CA ALA A 47 5.52 5.45 -18.17
C ALA A 47 4.41 5.93 -17.21
N ALA A 48 3.24 5.31 -17.34
CA ALA A 48 2.14 5.45 -16.41
C ALA A 48 1.97 4.18 -15.58
N GLU A 49 2.10 4.27 -14.25
CA GLU A 49 1.79 3.13 -13.40
C GLU A 49 0.26 2.92 -13.32
N LEU A 50 -0.19 1.70 -13.65
CA LEU A 50 -1.57 1.23 -13.57
C LEU A 50 -1.62 -0.16 -12.93
N HIS A 51 -2.61 -0.42 -12.07
CA HIS A 51 -2.83 -1.76 -11.53
C HIS A 51 -4.13 -2.35 -12.08
N TYR A 52 -4.01 -3.34 -12.98
CA TYR A 52 -5.16 -4.00 -13.63
C TYR A 52 -6.17 -4.58 -12.63
N THR A 53 -5.73 -4.98 -11.43
CA THR A 53 -6.58 -5.48 -10.34
C THR A 53 -7.39 -4.38 -9.63
N ARG A 54 -6.91 -3.13 -9.66
CA ARG A 54 -7.57 -1.96 -9.07
C ARG A 54 -8.53 -1.24 -10.02
N ILE A 55 -8.64 -1.74 -11.26
CA ILE A 55 -9.45 -1.15 -12.32
C ILE A 55 -10.38 -2.25 -12.84
N PRO A 56 -11.71 -2.07 -12.87
CA PRO A 56 -12.60 -3.06 -13.47
C PRO A 56 -12.17 -3.39 -14.90
N GLN A 57 -12.18 -4.67 -15.28
CA GLN A 57 -11.71 -5.13 -16.60
C GLN A 57 -12.33 -4.34 -17.76
N ALA A 58 -13.64 -4.05 -17.67
CA ALA A 58 -14.37 -3.28 -18.67
C ALA A 58 -13.84 -1.84 -18.85
N TYR A 59 -13.07 -1.32 -17.90
CA TYR A 59 -12.53 0.05 -17.88
C TYR A 59 -11.04 0.10 -18.23
N TRP A 60 -10.34 -1.04 -18.41
CA TRP A 60 -8.91 -1.06 -18.73
C TRP A 60 -8.56 -0.20 -19.95
N GLU A 61 -9.28 -0.39 -21.05
CA GLU A 61 -9.04 0.37 -22.29
C GLU A 61 -9.23 1.88 -22.08
N HIS A 62 -10.25 2.28 -21.32
CA HIS A 62 -10.48 3.70 -21.00
C HIS A 62 -9.29 4.28 -20.24
N ARG A 63 -8.80 3.59 -19.19
CA ARG A 63 -7.66 4.08 -18.40
C ARG A 63 -6.38 4.14 -19.22
N ILE A 64 -6.12 3.15 -20.07
CA ILE A 64 -4.99 3.15 -21.00
C ILE A 64 -5.07 4.34 -21.96
N LYS A 65 -6.25 4.61 -22.54
CA LYS A 65 -6.48 5.78 -23.40
C LYS A 65 -6.28 7.10 -22.66
N MET A 66 -6.68 7.18 -21.38
CA MET A 66 -6.43 8.36 -20.54
C MET A 66 -4.93 8.61 -20.36
N CYS A 67 -4.14 7.56 -20.11
CA CYS A 67 -2.67 7.62 -20.00
C CYS A 67 -2.02 8.01 -21.34
N LYS A 68 -2.47 7.45 -22.47
CA LYS A 68 -1.97 7.84 -23.79
C LYS A 68 -2.26 9.31 -24.09
N ALA A 69 -3.49 9.74 -23.84
CA ALA A 69 -3.91 11.13 -24.00
C ALA A 69 -3.08 12.05 -23.08
N LEU A 70 -2.66 11.61 -21.90
CA LEU A 70 -1.80 12.40 -21.02
C LEU A 70 -0.40 12.70 -21.63
N GLY A 71 0.04 11.91 -22.61
CA GLY A 71 1.36 12.05 -23.26
C GLY A 71 2.36 10.95 -22.88
N MET A 72 1.89 9.91 -22.19
CA MET A 72 2.68 8.74 -21.83
C MET A 72 2.82 7.80 -23.03
N ASN A 73 3.95 7.11 -23.13
CA ASN A 73 4.24 6.15 -24.21
C ASN A 73 4.31 4.70 -23.72
N THR A 74 4.30 4.50 -22.39
CA THR A 74 4.49 3.21 -21.75
C THR A 74 3.49 3.07 -20.59
N ILE A 75 3.00 1.85 -20.34
CA ILE A 75 2.29 1.49 -19.12
C ILE A 75 3.24 0.65 -18.26
N CYS A 76 3.30 0.90 -16.97
CA CYS A 76 4.05 0.08 -16.02
C CYS A 76 3.07 -0.62 -15.08
N ILE A 77 3.26 -1.92 -14.87
CA ILE A 77 2.37 -2.75 -14.06
C ILE A 77 3.15 -3.66 -13.13
N TYR A 78 2.65 -3.81 -11.90
CA TYR A 78 2.97 -4.95 -11.05
C TYR A 78 2.16 -6.20 -11.43
N ILE A 79 2.63 -7.37 -10.97
CA ILE A 79 1.84 -8.60 -10.93
C ILE A 79 1.67 -9.03 -9.47
N PHE A 80 0.42 -9.13 -9.03
CA PHE A 80 0.08 -9.45 -7.65
C PHE A 80 -0.02 -10.97 -7.46
N TRP A 81 1.03 -11.63 -6.96
CA TRP A 81 1.06 -13.10 -6.85
C TRP A 81 -0.19 -13.66 -6.16
N ASN A 82 -0.56 -13.12 -5.01
CA ASN A 82 -1.64 -13.62 -4.17
C ASN A 82 -3.04 -13.59 -4.80
N ILE A 83 -3.33 -12.69 -5.76
CA ILE A 83 -4.63 -12.73 -6.47
C ILE A 83 -4.67 -13.86 -7.50
N HIS A 84 -3.52 -14.17 -8.08
CA HIS A 84 -3.36 -15.25 -9.06
C HIS A 84 -3.29 -16.62 -8.40
N GLU A 85 -2.73 -16.73 -7.19
CA GLU A 85 -2.58 -18.00 -6.46
C GLU A 85 -3.14 -17.89 -5.04
N GLN A 86 -4.45 -17.65 -4.93
CA GLN A 86 -5.15 -17.49 -3.64
C GLN A 86 -5.07 -18.76 -2.78
N GLU A 87 -4.98 -19.91 -3.43
CA GLU A 87 -4.66 -21.21 -2.85
C GLU A 87 -3.45 -21.80 -3.55
N GLU A 88 -2.55 -22.42 -2.78
CA GLU A 88 -1.31 -23.02 -3.30
C GLU A 88 -1.60 -24.01 -4.46
N GLY A 89 -0.97 -23.77 -5.61
CA GLY A 89 -1.08 -24.56 -6.84
C GLY A 89 -2.29 -24.22 -7.72
N LYS A 90 -3.17 -23.30 -7.31
CA LYS A 90 -4.36 -22.92 -8.08
C LYS A 90 -4.22 -21.53 -8.68
N PHE A 91 -3.79 -21.50 -9.94
CA PHE A 91 -3.58 -20.26 -10.67
C PHE A 91 -4.83 -19.79 -11.43
N ASP A 92 -5.12 -18.49 -11.37
CA ASP A 92 -6.15 -17.81 -12.18
C ASP A 92 -5.55 -16.62 -12.93
N PHE A 93 -5.59 -16.69 -14.26
CA PHE A 93 -5.20 -15.61 -15.17
C PHE A 93 -6.35 -15.27 -16.14
N THR A 94 -7.60 -15.37 -15.67
CA THR A 94 -8.79 -15.14 -16.49
C THR A 94 -9.57 -13.89 -16.04
N GLY A 95 -10.36 -13.32 -16.94
CA GLY A 95 -11.23 -12.18 -16.63
C GLY A 95 -10.48 -10.99 -16.04
N GLN A 96 -10.82 -10.61 -14.80
CA GLN A 96 -10.17 -9.52 -14.06
C GLN A 96 -8.67 -9.77 -13.81
N ASN A 97 -8.24 -11.03 -13.85
CA ASN A 97 -6.86 -11.46 -13.63
C ASN A 97 -6.11 -11.74 -14.95
N ASP A 98 -6.70 -11.46 -16.12
CA ASP A 98 -6.06 -11.69 -17.42
C ASP A 98 -5.03 -10.60 -17.73
N ILE A 99 -3.83 -10.75 -17.17
CA ILE A 99 -2.69 -9.86 -17.37
C ILE A 99 -2.22 -9.81 -18.83
N ALA A 100 -2.38 -10.91 -19.57
CA ALA A 100 -1.98 -10.96 -20.96
C ALA A 100 -2.94 -10.12 -21.82
N ALA A 101 -4.25 -10.17 -21.53
CA ALA A 101 -5.24 -9.30 -22.15
C ALA A 101 -4.99 -7.83 -21.84
N PHE A 102 -4.65 -7.49 -20.59
CA PHE A 102 -4.29 -6.11 -20.24
C PHE A 102 -3.11 -5.59 -21.08
N CYS A 103 -2.03 -6.37 -21.20
CA CYS A 103 -0.88 -6.01 -22.03
C CYS A 103 -1.25 -5.87 -23.52
N ARG A 104 -2.12 -6.75 -24.04
CA ARG A 104 -2.62 -6.66 -25.43
C ARG A 104 -3.48 -5.41 -25.65
N VAL A 105 -4.33 -5.02 -24.71
CA VAL A 105 -5.10 -3.77 -24.80
C VAL A 105 -4.16 -2.56 -24.84
N ALA A 106 -3.07 -2.57 -24.06
CA ALA A 106 -2.03 -1.54 -24.15
C ALA A 106 -1.36 -1.54 -25.53
N GLN A 107 -1.05 -2.72 -26.08
CA GLN A 107 -0.46 -2.88 -27.41
C GLN A 107 -1.38 -2.36 -28.53
N GLU A 108 -2.67 -2.70 -28.48
CA GLU A 108 -3.71 -2.23 -29.42
C GLU A 108 -3.84 -0.71 -29.41
N ASN A 109 -3.59 -0.09 -28.26
CA ASN A 109 -3.57 1.36 -28.11
C ASN A 109 -2.18 1.97 -28.40
N GLY A 110 -1.21 1.19 -28.86
CA GLY A 110 0.13 1.66 -29.24
C GLY A 110 0.99 2.11 -28.06
N MET A 111 0.80 1.50 -26.89
CA MET A 111 1.61 1.74 -25.71
C MET A 111 2.54 0.55 -25.42
N TYR A 112 3.77 0.85 -25.01
CA TYR A 112 4.70 -0.15 -24.48
C TYR A 112 4.32 -0.57 -23.06
N VAL A 113 4.90 -1.67 -22.58
CA VAL A 113 4.69 -2.16 -21.22
C VAL A 113 6.01 -2.42 -20.51
N ILE A 114 6.09 -2.01 -19.24
CA ILE A 114 7.09 -2.47 -18.28
C ILE A 114 6.37 -3.39 -17.29
N VAL A 115 6.92 -4.58 -17.08
CA VAL A 115 6.35 -5.58 -16.15
C VAL A 115 7.21 -5.68 -14.92
N ARG A 116 6.57 -5.63 -13.74
CA ARG A 116 7.22 -5.77 -12.43
C ARG A 116 6.64 -7.00 -11.73
N PRO A 117 7.14 -8.21 -12.05
CA PRO A 117 6.47 -9.46 -11.69
C PRO A 117 6.63 -9.85 -10.21
N GLY A 118 7.44 -9.14 -9.42
CA GLY A 118 7.68 -9.45 -8.02
C GLY A 118 8.84 -10.44 -7.81
N PRO A 119 8.71 -11.42 -6.89
CA PRO A 119 7.47 -11.99 -6.33
C PRO A 119 6.78 -11.13 -5.27
N TYR A 120 7.52 -10.20 -4.66
CA TYR A 120 7.00 -9.17 -3.76
C TYR A 120 6.93 -7.84 -4.51
N VAL A 121 5.84 -7.10 -4.32
CA VAL A 121 5.54 -5.85 -5.04
C VAL A 121 5.23 -4.66 -4.14
N CYS A 122 5.15 -4.82 -2.82
CA CYS A 122 4.71 -3.75 -1.90
C CYS A 122 3.32 -3.21 -2.29
N ALA A 123 3.29 -2.05 -2.96
CA ALA A 123 2.16 -1.45 -3.68
C ALA A 123 0.91 -1.21 -2.84
N GLU A 124 1.05 -1.03 -1.53
CA GLU A 124 -0.06 -0.85 -0.59
C GLU A 124 -1.10 -1.99 -0.68
N TRP A 125 -0.64 -3.18 -1.10
CA TRP A 125 -1.46 -4.34 -1.40
C TRP A 125 -1.22 -5.43 -0.37
N GLU A 126 -2.25 -6.21 -0.06
CA GLU A 126 -2.22 -7.35 0.86
C GLU A 126 -0.87 -8.11 0.81
N MET A 127 -0.14 -8.09 1.94
CA MET A 127 1.13 -8.79 2.13
C MET A 127 2.21 -8.49 1.07
N GLY A 128 2.16 -7.32 0.42
CA GLY A 128 3.07 -6.95 -0.66
C GLY A 128 2.94 -7.85 -1.88
N GLY A 129 1.74 -8.40 -2.11
CA GLY A 129 1.47 -9.36 -3.19
C GLY A 129 1.80 -10.81 -2.82
N LEU A 130 2.46 -11.09 -1.69
CA LEU A 130 2.77 -12.46 -1.28
C LEU A 130 1.51 -13.22 -0.83
N PRO A 131 1.40 -14.53 -1.13
CA PRO A 131 0.25 -15.30 -0.69
C PRO A 131 0.32 -15.68 0.80
N TRP A 132 -0.80 -15.49 1.50
CA TRP A 132 -0.95 -15.77 2.94
C TRP A 132 -0.57 -17.21 3.31
N TRP A 133 -0.78 -18.17 2.40
CA TRP A 133 -0.56 -19.58 2.68
C TRP A 133 0.92 -19.91 2.90
N LEU A 134 1.85 -19.03 2.49
CA LEU A 134 3.27 -19.13 2.87
C LEU A 134 3.46 -19.12 4.39
N LEU A 135 2.63 -18.37 5.12
CA LEU A 135 2.72 -18.22 6.58
C LEU A 135 2.23 -19.46 7.35
N LYS A 136 1.68 -20.47 6.66
CA LYS A 136 1.40 -21.78 7.27
C LYS A 136 2.67 -22.45 7.77
N LYS A 137 3.78 -22.32 7.02
CA LYS A 137 5.11 -22.69 7.49
C LYS A 137 5.52 -21.68 8.56
N LYS A 138 5.67 -22.14 9.81
CA LYS A 138 5.87 -21.26 10.97
C LYS A 138 7.18 -20.48 10.91
N ASP A 139 8.22 -21.13 10.41
CA ASP A 139 9.60 -20.66 10.32
C ASP A 139 9.97 -20.18 8.91
N VAL A 140 9.00 -19.89 8.03
CA VAL A 140 9.29 -19.36 6.70
C VAL A 140 10.05 -18.05 6.79
N ALA A 141 11.15 -17.94 6.03
CA ALA A 141 11.88 -16.68 5.87
C ALA A 141 11.54 -16.07 4.49
N LEU A 142 10.61 -15.11 4.49
CA LEU A 142 10.15 -14.45 3.27
C LEU A 142 11.24 -13.57 2.65
N ARG A 143 11.24 -13.46 1.32
CA ARG A 143 12.22 -12.66 0.56
C ARG A 143 13.67 -13.00 0.93
N THR A 144 13.94 -14.29 1.08
CA THR A 144 15.28 -14.86 1.31
C THR A 144 15.46 -16.12 0.46
N LEU A 145 16.59 -16.81 0.63
CA LEU A 145 16.85 -18.10 0.01
C LEU A 145 16.18 -19.29 0.74
N ASP A 146 15.12 -19.06 1.53
CA ASP A 146 14.32 -20.15 2.11
C ASP A 146 13.86 -21.09 0.98
N PRO A 147 14.18 -22.41 1.06
CA PRO A 147 13.91 -23.33 -0.04
C PRO A 147 12.43 -23.41 -0.42
N TYR A 148 11.53 -23.36 0.57
CA TYR A 148 10.10 -23.39 0.31
C TYR A 148 9.67 -22.09 -0.37
N PHE A 149 10.11 -20.93 0.12
CA PHE A 149 9.80 -19.66 -0.52
C PHE A 149 10.28 -19.63 -1.98
N MET A 150 11.55 -19.97 -2.23
CA MET A 150 12.14 -19.91 -3.57
C MET A 150 11.52 -20.93 -4.53
N GLU A 151 11.15 -22.13 -4.07
CA GLU A 151 10.40 -23.10 -4.88
C GLU A 151 9.08 -22.49 -5.36
N ARG A 152 8.31 -21.91 -4.44
CA ARG A 152 7.01 -21.29 -4.75
C ARG A 152 7.13 -20.08 -5.66
N VAL A 153 8.14 -19.23 -5.45
CA VAL A 153 8.47 -18.12 -6.35
C VAL A 153 8.75 -18.63 -7.76
N GLY A 154 9.55 -19.71 -7.89
CA GLY A 154 9.87 -20.29 -9.19
C GLY A 154 8.64 -20.86 -9.92
N VAL A 155 7.71 -21.48 -9.19
CA VAL A 155 6.43 -21.94 -9.76
C VAL A 155 5.60 -20.74 -10.26
N PHE A 156 5.43 -19.71 -9.44
CA PHE A 156 4.66 -18.52 -9.82
C PHE A 156 5.28 -17.78 -11.02
N MET A 157 6.60 -17.55 -11.01
CA MET A 157 7.29 -16.90 -12.13
C MET A 157 7.10 -17.66 -13.44
N LYS A 158 7.14 -18.99 -13.42
CA LYS A 158 6.90 -19.82 -14.62
C LYS A 158 5.49 -19.65 -15.16
N GLU A 159 4.47 -19.57 -14.30
CA GLU A 159 3.10 -19.31 -14.75
C GLU A 159 2.94 -17.91 -15.34
N VAL A 160 3.55 -16.89 -14.73
CA VAL A 160 3.64 -15.53 -15.30
C VAL A 160 4.32 -15.55 -16.67
N GLY A 161 5.43 -16.29 -16.79
CA GLY A 161 6.17 -16.48 -18.02
C GLY A 161 5.31 -17.03 -19.17
N LYS A 162 4.47 -18.03 -18.89
CA LYS A 162 3.52 -18.57 -19.89
C LYS A 162 2.55 -17.51 -20.44
N GLN A 163 2.15 -16.55 -19.60
CA GLN A 163 1.23 -15.48 -20.00
C GLN A 163 1.94 -14.36 -20.79
N LEU A 164 3.11 -13.93 -20.33
CA LEU A 164 3.70 -12.66 -20.74
C LEU A 164 5.01 -12.76 -21.51
N ALA A 165 5.77 -13.87 -21.39
CA ALA A 165 7.02 -14.01 -22.14
C ALA A 165 6.82 -13.90 -23.67
N PRO A 166 5.73 -14.40 -24.28
CA PRO A 166 5.45 -14.18 -25.71
C PRO A 166 5.17 -12.72 -26.08
N LEU A 167 4.86 -11.86 -25.11
CA LEU A 167 4.52 -10.44 -25.33
C LEU A 167 5.75 -9.51 -25.20
N GLN A 168 6.96 -10.06 -25.09
CA GLN A 168 8.20 -9.27 -25.25
C GLN A 168 8.24 -8.60 -26.62
N VAL A 169 8.76 -7.38 -26.67
CA VAL A 169 8.82 -6.56 -27.90
C VAL A 169 9.57 -7.29 -29.04
N ASN A 170 10.62 -8.05 -28.69
CA ASN A 170 11.40 -8.88 -29.61
C ASN A 170 10.63 -10.07 -30.20
N LYS A 171 9.50 -10.44 -29.58
CA LYS A 171 8.59 -11.51 -30.04
C LYS A 171 7.32 -10.96 -30.69
N GLY A 172 7.30 -9.67 -30.99
CA GLY A 172 6.15 -8.99 -31.61
C GLY A 172 5.12 -8.44 -30.62
N GLY A 173 5.41 -8.49 -29.32
CA GLY A 173 4.58 -7.85 -28.29
C GLY A 173 5.00 -6.40 -28.02
N ASN A 174 4.69 -5.92 -26.81
CA ASN A 174 4.95 -4.54 -26.37
C ASN A 174 5.71 -4.43 -25.04
N ILE A 175 6.09 -5.54 -24.40
CA ILE A 175 6.87 -5.52 -23.16
C ILE A 175 8.33 -5.16 -23.49
N ILE A 176 8.84 -4.08 -22.89
CA ILE A 176 10.18 -3.53 -23.18
C ILE A 176 11.19 -3.72 -22.04
N MET A 177 10.75 -3.90 -20.79
CA MET A 177 11.62 -4.21 -19.66
C MET A 177 10.88 -5.03 -18.62
N VAL A 178 11.64 -5.78 -17.81
CA VAL A 178 11.11 -6.57 -16.69
C VAL A 178 11.91 -6.32 -15.42
N GLN A 179 11.22 -6.05 -14.31
CA GLN A 179 11.88 -5.83 -13.02
C GLN A 179 12.25 -7.15 -12.34
N VAL A 180 13.33 -7.13 -11.56
CA VAL A 180 13.73 -8.20 -10.64
C VAL A 180 13.53 -7.73 -9.21
N GLU A 181 12.68 -8.44 -8.45
CA GLU A 181 12.32 -8.06 -7.06
C GLU A 181 11.71 -6.65 -7.00
N ASN A 182 11.65 -6.02 -5.82
CA ASN A 182 11.14 -4.68 -5.60
C ASN A 182 11.72 -4.04 -4.33
N GLU A 183 12.51 -2.97 -4.49
CA GLU A 183 13.05 -2.15 -3.38
C GLU A 183 13.67 -2.99 -2.26
N TYR A 184 14.53 -3.95 -2.64
CA TYR A 184 15.08 -4.90 -1.69
C TYR A 184 16.04 -4.25 -0.68
N GLY A 185 16.67 -3.12 -1.05
CA GLY A 185 17.49 -2.30 -0.15
C GLY A 185 16.73 -1.78 1.08
N SER A 186 15.41 -1.62 0.98
CA SER A 186 14.53 -1.25 2.09
C SER A 186 14.09 -2.44 2.95
N TYR A 187 14.44 -3.67 2.57
CA TYR A 187 14.19 -4.90 3.33
C TYR A 187 15.47 -5.48 3.97
N GLY A 188 16.57 -5.50 3.20
CA GLY A 188 17.85 -6.00 3.66
C GLY A 188 18.93 -6.04 2.58
N THR A 189 20.04 -6.73 2.88
CA THR A 189 21.18 -6.89 1.98
C THR A 189 21.44 -8.36 1.72
N ASN A 190 21.13 -8.82 0.50
CA ASN A 190 21.26 -10.22 0.09
C ASN A 190 21.31 -10.34 -1.45
N LYS A 191 22.45 -9.96 -2.05
CA LYS A 191 22.70 -10.14 -3.49
C LYS A 191 22.46 -11.58 -3.98
N PRO A 192 22.84 -12.66 -3.25
CA PRO A 192 22.51 -14.03 -3.65
C PRO A 192 21.01 -14.28 -3.87
N TYR A 193 20.14 -13.75 -3.00
CA TYR A 193 18.69 -13.83 -3.18
C TYR A 193 18.23 -13.08 -4.43
N VAL A 194 18.65 -11.83 -4.61
CA VAL A 194 18.26 -11.01 -5.78
C VAL A 194 18.73 -11.66 -7.09
N SER A 195 19.94 -12.25 -7.09
CA SER A 195 20.45 -13.04 -8.22
C SER A 195 19.59 -14.26 -8.52
N ALA A 196 19.15 -14.98 -7.49
CA ALA A 196 18.27 -16.14 -7.68
C ALA A 196 16.90 -15.73 -8.24
N VAL A 197 16.33 -14.60 -7.81
CA VAL A 197 15.09 -14.05 -8.40
C VAL A 197 15.30 -13.66 -9.86
N ARG A 198 16.41 -13.00 -10.21
CA ARG A 198 16.78 -12.68 -11.60
C ARG A 198 16.83 -13.94 -12.46
N ASP A 199 17.46 -14.99 -11.96
CA ASP A 199 17.62 -16.23 -12.70
C ASP A 199 16.25 -16.91 -12.92
N LEU A 200 15.37 -16.91 -11.92
CA LEU A 200 13.98 -17.38 -12.08
C LEU A 200 13.17 -16.55 -13.09
N VAL A 201 13.37 -15.22 -13.14
CA VAL A 201 12.75 -14.36 -14.16
C VAL A 201 13.22 -14.77 -15.56
N ARG A 202 14.53 -15.00 -15.75
CA ARG A 202 15.09 -15.47 -17.04
C ARG A 202 14.59 -16.86 -17.41
N GLU A 203 14.62 -17.80 -16.48
CA GLU A 203 14.11 -19.17 -16.67
C GLU A 203 12.63 -19.22 -17.04
N SER A 204 11.87 -18.19 -16.66
CA SER A 204 10.46 -18.05 -17.01
C SER A 204 10.24 -17.47 -18.43
N GLY A 205 11.30 -17.22 -19.18
CA GLY A 205 11.27 -16.84 -20.59
C GLY A 205 11.46 -15.35 -20.88
N PHE A 206 11.74 -14.52 -19.86
CA PHE A 206 12.07 -13.10 -20.02
C PHE A 206 13.57 -12.91 -20.28
N THR A 207 14.02 -13.34 -21.46
CA THR A 207 15.44 -13.36 -21.86
C THR A 207 15.83 -12.28 -22.85
N ASP A 208 14.85 -11.66 -23.53
CA ASP A 208 15.09 -10.90 -24.75
C ASP A 208 14.94 -9.39 -24.57
N VAL A 209 14.53 -8.96 -23.37
CA VAL A 209 14.40 -7.56 -22.95
C VAL A 209 15.27 -7.28 -21.73
N PRO A 210 15.71 -6.03 -21.52
CA PRO A 210 16.50 -5.67 -20.36
C PRO A 210 15.79 -5.96 -19.03
N LEU A 211 16.55 -6.51 -18.09
CA LEU A 211 16.13 -6.67 -16.71
C LEU A 211 16.67 -5.50 -15.87
N PHE A 212 15.86 -5.03 -14.92
CA PHE A 212 16.25 -3.93 -14.04
C PHE A 212 15.88 -4.20 -12.58
N GLN A 213 16.50 -3.45 -11.67
CA GLN A 213 16.17 -3.42 -10.24
C GLN A 213 15.99 -1.96 -9.81
N CYS A 214 15.06 -1.73 -8.87
CA CYS A 214 14.73 -0.42 -8.32
C CYS A 214 15.02 -0.38 -6.82
N ASP A 215 15.47 0.78 -6.33
CA ASP A 215 15.72 1.06 -4.91
C ASP A 215 15.80 2.58 -4.68
N TRP A 216 15.98 3.02 -3.44
CA TRP A 216 16.18 4.45 -3.12
C TRP A 216 17.62 4.87 -3.35
N ASN A 217 17.87 6.17 -3.51
CA ASN A 217 19.23 6.69 -3.69
C ASN A 217 20.14 6.38 -2.48
N SER A 218 19.56 6.16 -1.30
CA SER A 218 20.25 5.89 -0.05
C SER A 218 20.69 4.43 0.11
N ASN A 219 20.10 3.49 -0.64
CA ASN A 219 20.28 2.06 -0.40
C ASN A 219 20.48 1.17 -1.65
N PHE A 220 20.32 1.69 -2.88
CA PHE A 220 20.40 0.88 -4.11
C PHE A 220 21.71 0.09 -4.27
N THR A 221 22.83 0.60 -3.74
CA THR A 221 24.13 -0.07 -3.84
C THR A 221 24.23 -1.35 -3.01
N ASN A 222 23.36 -1.54 -2.02
CA ASN A 222 23.37 -2.71 -1.15
C ASN A 222 23.18 -4.00 -1.95
N ASN A 223 22.28 -3.97 -2.94
CA ASN A 223 21.87 -5.14 -3.71
C ASN A 223 22.08 -5.00 -5.22
N ALA A 224 22.73 -3.92 -5.66
CA ALA A 224 23.13 -3.67 -7.04
C ALA A 224 23.85 -4.87 -7.69
N LEU A 225 23.23 -5.49 -8.70
CA LEU A 225 23.81 -6.55 -9.53
C LEU A 225 24.37 -5.99 -10.82
N ASP A 226 25.57 -6.42 -11.21
CA ASP A 226 26.30 -5.80 -12.32
C ASP A 226 25.60 -5.97 -13.68
N ASP A 227 24.88 -7.08 -13.88
CA ASP A 227 24.19 -7.41 -15.13
C ASP A 227 22.73 -6.89 -15.21
N LEU A 228 22.29 -6.10 -14.23
CA LEU A 228 20.98 -5.44 -14.22
C LEU A 228 21.09 -3.93 -14.39
N ILE A 229 20.06 -3.31 -14.97
CA ILE A 229 19.90 -1.85 -14.95
C ILE A 229 19.50 -1.41 -13.53
N TRP A 230 20.09 -0.30 -13.05
CA TRP A 230 19.78 0.24 -11.72
C TRP A 230 18.92 1.50 -11.88
N THR A 231 17.73 1.51 -11.31
CA THR A 231 16.80 2.64 -11.33
C THR A 231 16.53 3.13 -9.91
N ILE A 232 16.12 4.38 -9.77
CA ILE A 232 15.92 5.03 -8.46
C ILE A 232 14.46 5.41 -8.27
N ASN A 233 13.89 5.17 -7.09
CA ASN A 233 12.54 5.60 -6.72
C ASN A 233 12.60 6.85 -5.83
N PHE A 234 11.73 7.84 -6.08
CA PHE A 234 11.60 9.05 -5.27
C PHE A 234 10.30 9.81 -5.56
N GLY A 235 9.93 10.75 -4.68
CA GLY A 235 8.64 11.42 -4.74
C GLY A 235 8.66 12.83 -5.33
N THR A 236 7.44 13.36 -5.50
CA THR A 236 7.18 14.77 -5.82
C THR A 236 7.99 15.72 -4.92
N GLY A 237 8.68 16.69 -5.54
CA GLY A 237 9.50 17.68 -4.85
C GLY A 237 10.95 17.26 -4.58
N ALA A 238 11.32 15.99 -4.78
CA ALA A 238 12.67 15.50 -4.53
C ALA A 238 13.76 16.23 -5.36
N ASN A 239 14.96 16.33 -4.79
CA ASN A 239 16.12 16.90 -5.46
C ASN A 239 16.72 15.91 -6.51
N ILE A 240 16.34 16.08 -7.78
CA ILE A 240 16.71 15.17 -8.89
C ILE A 240 18.22 14.95 -9.03
N ASP A 241 19.03 15.99 -8.83
CA ASP A 241 20.50 15.86 -8.90
C ASP A 241 21.03 14.93 -7.82
N GLN A 242 20.53 15.07 -6.59
CA GLN A 242 20.92 14.23 -5.47
C GLN A 242 20.48 12.78 -5.68
N GLN A 243 19.30 12.56 -6.27
CA GLN A 243 18.79 11.21 -6.54
C GLN A 243 19.71 10.41 -7.46
N PHE A 244 20.20 11.03 -8.54
CA PHE A 244 21.03 10.33 -9.53
C PHE A 244 22.53 10.53 -9.38
N LYS A 245 23.00 11.36 -8.44
CA LYS A 245 24.43 11.67 -8.27
C LYS A 245 25.26 10.39 -8.10
N LYS A 246 24.89 9.54 -7.14
CA LYS A 246 25.67 8.34 -6.84
C LYS A 246 25.64 7.31 -7.97
N LEU A 247 24.50 7.17 -8.64
CA LEU A 247 24.37 6.30 -9.81
C LEU A 247 25.31 6.75 -10.95
N LYS A 248 25.37 8.06 -11.24
CA LYS A 248 26.27 8.62 -12.26
C LYS A 248 27.75 8.43 -11.93
N GLU A 249 28.13 8.52 -10.65
CA GLU A 249 29.51 8.24 -10.20
C GLU A 249 29.92 6.78 -10.48
N LEU A 250 29.00 5.84 -10.27
CA LEU A 250 29.27 4.40 -10.41
C LEU A 250 29.10 3.90 -11.84
N ARG A 251 28.16 4.49 -12.61
CA ARG A 251 27.81 4.10 -13.97
C ARG A 251 27.61 5.35 -14.84
N PRO A 252 28.69 6.01 -15.28
CA PRO A 252 28.62 7.28 -16.00
C PRO A 252 27.99 7.18 -17.39
N GLU A 253 27.84 5.95 -17.93
CA GLU A 253 27.24 5.69 -19.24
C GLU A 253 25.84 5.09 -19.16
N ALA A 254 25.28 4.89 -17.96
CA ALA A 254 23.95 4.29 -17.82
C ALA A 254 22.84 5.30 -18.16
N PRO A 255 21.74 4.86 -18.82
CA PRO A 255 20.54 5.68 -18.87
C PRO A 255 19.98 5.89 -17.46
N LEU A 256 19.43 7.07 -17.21
CA LEU A 256 18.80 7.39 -15.94
C LEU A 256 17.29 7.17 -16.04
N MET A 257 16.73 6.49 -15.04
CA MET A 257 15.29 6.30 -14.92
C MET A 257 14.85 6.41 -13.46
N CYS A 258 13.79 7.19 -13.25
CA CYS A 258 12.99 7.13 -12.04
C CYS A 258 11.92 6.04 -12.20
N SER A 259 12.13 4.85 -11.64
CA SER A 259 11.20 3.72 -11.84
C SER A 259 9.88 3.90 -11.11
N GLU A 260 9.84 4.72 -10.07
CA GLU A 260 8.63 5.24 -9.44
C GLU A 260 8.84 6.70 -9.06
N PHE A 261 8.11 7.58 -9.74
CA PHE A 261 7.98 8.97 -9.34
C PHE A 261 6.65 9.16 -8.59
N TRP A 262 6.70 9.29 -7.27
CA TRP A 262 5.47 9.33 -6.46
C TRP A 262 4.68 10.65 -6.66
N SER A 263 3.53 10.56 -7.34
CA SER A 263 2.69 11.68 -7.84
C SER A 263 1.79 12.34 -6.78
N GLY A 264 1.54 11.59 -5.71
CA GLY A 264 0.63 11.86 -4.62
C GLY A 264 0.99 10.94 -3.46
N TRP A 265 0.01 10.41 -2.72
CA TRP A 265 0.25 9.40 -1.68
C TRP A 265 -1.04 8.65 -1.31
N PHE A 266 -0.91 7.53 -0.60
CA PHE A 266 -2.03 6.69 -0.17
C PHE A 266 -2.55 7.05 1.24
N ASP A 267 -3.81 6.72 1.50
CA ASP A 267 -4.47 7.02 2.78
C ASP A 267 -4.47 5.84 3.75
N HIS A 268 -4.42 6.16 5.05
CA HIS A 268 -4.63 5.21 6.14
C HIS A 268 -5.95 5.47 6.85
N TRP A 269 -6.61 4.41 7.32
CA TRP A 269 -7.79 4.56 8.16
C TRP A 269 -7.45 5.31 9.46
N GLY A 270 -8.19 6.38 9.72
CA GLY A 270 -8.04 7.28 10.87
C GLY A 270 -6.99 8.38 10.69
N ARG A 271 -6.44 8.59 9.49
CA ARG A 271 -5.50 9.68 9.18
C ARG A 271 -6.04 10.61 8.09
N LYS A 272 -5.51 11.83 8.01
CA LYS A 272 -5.95 12.81 7.00
C LYS A 272 -5.69 12.30 5.57
N HIS A 273 -6.58 12.64 4.65
CA HIS A 273 -6.39 12.39 3.22
C HIS A 273 -5.11 13.05 2.72
N GLU A 274 -4.27 12.28 2.03
CA GLU A 274 -2.98 12.75 1.52
C GLU A 274 -3.13 13.39 0.14
N THR A 275 -2.46 14.53 -0.06
CA THR A 275 -2.34 15.20 -1.36
C THR A 275 -0.91 15.68 -1.58
N ARG A 276 -0.52 15.91 -2.83
CA ARG A 276 0.77 16.53 -3.22
C ARG A 276 0.54 17.64 -4.24
N PRO A 277 1.24 18.79 -4.12
CA PRO A 277 1.06 19.89 -5.05
C PRO A 277 1.36 19.49 -6.51
N ALA A 278 0.40 19.71 -7.40
CA ALA A 278 0.55 19.39 -8.82
C ALA A 278 1.73 20.12 -9.48
N LYS A 279 2.01 21.36 -9.07
CA LYS A 279 3.12 22.17 -9.60
C LYS A 279 4.48 21.54 -9.31
N ASP A 280 4.68 21.02 -8.10
CA ASP A 280 5.96 20.42 -7.69
C ASP A 280 6.19 19.10 -8.45
N MET A 281 5.13 18.31 -8.67
CA MET A 281 5.18 17.10 -9.47
C MET A 281 5.59 17.42 -10.92
N VAL A 282 4.89 18.38 -11.55
CA VAL A 282 5.15 18.80 -12.93
C VAL A 282 6.55 19.40 -13.07
N GLN A 283 7.03 20.16 -12.09
CA GLN A 283 8.37 20.73 -12.12
C GLN A 283 9.47 19.66 -12.03
N GLY A 284 9.28 18.63 -11.20
CA GLY A 284 10.20 17.48 -11.14
C GLY A 284 10.24 16.68 -12.44
N ILE A 285 9.07 16.44 -13.06
CA ILE A 285 8.99 15.77 -14.37
C ILE A 285 9.64 16.64 -15.46
N LYS A 286 9.46 17.97 -15.41
CA LYS A 286 10.12 18.88 -16.35
C LYS A 286 11.65 18.79 -16.27
N ASP A 287 12.22 18.82 -15.06
CA ASP A 287 13.67 18.68 -14.85
C ASP A 287 14.19 17.36 -15.45
N MET A 288 13.48 16.25 -15.19
CA MET A 288 13.81 14.96 -15.79
C MET A 288 13.73 14.99 -17.32
N MET A 289 12.64 15.52 -17.88
CA MET A 289 12.40 15.55 -19.32
C MET A 289 13.38 16.46 -20.08
N ASP A 290 13.74 17.63 -19.53
CA ASP A 290 14.75 18.52 -20.11
C ASP A 290 16.14 17.86 -20.23
N ARG A 291 16.35 16.77 -19.47
CA ARG A 291 17.61 16.02 -19.41
C ARG A 291 17.50 14.61 -19.99
N ASN A 292 16.40 14.30 -20.67
CA ASN A 292 16.11 12.96 -21.22
C ASN A 292 16.15 11.83 -20.19
N ILE A 293 15.81 12.12 -18.93
CA ILE A 293 15.67 11.13 -17.86
C ILE A 293 14.29 10.48 -17.99
N SER A 294 14.28 9.16 -18.03
CA SER A 294 13.04 8.37 -18.09
C SER A 294 12.33 8.34 -16.74
N PHE A 295 11.01 8.15 -16.73
CA PHE A 295 10.26 7.98 -15.49
C PHE A 295 9.04 7.06 -15.65
N SER A 296 8.60 6.42 -14.57
CA SER A 296 7.24 5.92 -14.39
C SER A 296 6.52 6.71 -13.31
N LEU A 297 5.36 7.27 -13.62
CA LEU A 297 4.59 8.07 -12.67
C LEU A 297 3.69 7.17 -11.81
N TYR A 298 4.02 7.07 -10.52
CA TYR A 298 3.37 6.22 -9.52
C TYR A 298 2.50 7.07 -8.56
N MET A 299 1.18 7.02 -8.58
CA MET A 299 0.32 6.44 -9.59
C MET A 299 -0.06 7.48 -10.64
N THR A 300 -0.22 7.03 -11.90
CA THR A 300 -0.90 7.86 -12.91
C THR A 300 -2.41 7.74 -12.77
N HIS A 301 -2.88 6.52 -12.49
CA HIS A 301 -4.22 6.21 -12.00
C HIS A 301 -4.10 5.08 -10.99
N GLY A 302 -4.49 5.33 -9.74
CA GLY A 302 -4.41 4.29 -8.71
C GLY A 302 -5.65 3.39 -8.63
N GLY A 303 -6.85 3.94 -8.81
CA GLY A 303 -8.10 3.19 -8.82
C GLY A 303 -8.60 2.82 -7.42
N THR A 304 -9.13 1.60 -7.25
CA THR A 304 -9.68 1.13 -5.98
C THR A 304 -9.04 -0.20 -5.60
N THR A 305 -8.61 -0.35 -4.35
CA THR A 305 -8.25 -1.67 -3.81
C THR A 305 -9.50 -2.41 -3.36
N PHE A 306 -10.17 -3.06 -4.31
CA PHE A 306 -11.42 -3.78 -4.09
C PHE A 306 -11.31 -4.93 -3.07
N GLY A 307 -12.43 -5.25 -2.43
CA GLY A 307 -12.56 -6.39 -1.52
C GLY A 307 -11.60 -6.34 -0.33
N HIS A 308 -10.80 -7.40 -0.17
CA HIS A 308 -9.92 -7.60 0.99
C HIS A 308 -8.45 -7.32 0.68
N TRP A 309 -8.15 -6.78 -0.50
CA TRP A 309 -6.80 -6.67 -1.04
C TRP A 309 -5.98 -5.48 -0.55
N GLY A 310 -6.57 -4.60 0.27
CA GLY A 310 -5.85 -3.49 0.91
C GLY A 310 -4.77 -4.01 1.83
N GLY A 311 -3.57 -3.44 1.77
CA GLY A 311 -2.48 -3.78 2.67
C GLY A 311 -2.45 -2.92 3.94
N ALA A 312 -1.30 -2.94 4.62
CA ALA A 312 -1.01 -2.09 5.77
C ALA A 312 0.48 -1.74 5.85
N ASN A 313 0.81 -0.64 6.52
CA ASN A 313 2.18 -0.29 6.92
C ASN A 313 2.42 -0.58 8.40
N ASN A 314 3.69 -0.67 8.77
CA ASN A 314 4.15 -0.86 10.15
C ASN A 314 5.63 -0.44 10.25
N PRO A 315 6.09 0.21 11.34
CA PRO A 315 5.37 0.59 12.56
C PRO A 315 4.90 2.05 12.64
N ALA A 316 3.87 2.37 13.42
CA ALA A 316 2.90 1.44 14.01
C ALA A 316 1.91 0.92 12.95
N TYR A 317 1.23 -0.21 13.24
CA TYR A 317 0.30 -0.83 12.29
C TYR A 317 -0.74 0.17 11.78
N SER A 318 -0.81 0.33 10.45
CA SER A 318 -1.72 1.28 9.80
C SER A 318 -2.31 0.66 8.54
N ALA A 319 -3.57 0.26 8.61
CA ALA A 319 -4.29 -0.30 7.47
C ALA A 319 -4.67 0.79 6.45
N MET A 320 -4.50 0.48 5.18
CA MET A 320 -4.79 1.41 4.08
C MET A 320 -6.28 1.48 3.75
N CYS A 321 -6.71 2.62 3.23
CA CYS A 321 -8.06 2.82 2.74
C CYS A 321 -8.37 1.96 1.52
N SER A 322 -9.65 1.75 1.22
CA SER A 322 -10.07 1.01 0.02
C SER A 322 -9.85 1.83 -1.24
N SER A 323 -10.08 3.14 -1.17
CA SER A 323 -9.73 4.06 -2.25
C SER A 323 -8.20 4.05 -2.44
N TYR A 324 -7.78 3.94 -3.68
CA TYR A 324 -6.40 4.15 -4.09
C TYR A 324 -6.35 5.32 -5.08
N ASP A 325 -7.17 6.36 -4.84
CA ASP A 325 -7.18 7.60 -5.63
C ASP A 325 -5.77 8.20 -5.74
N TYR A 326 -5.02 8.13 -4.64
CA TYR A 326 -3.62 8.53 -4.53
C TYR A 326 -3.37 10.03 -4.72
N ASP A 327 -4.40 10.86 -4.90
CA ASP A 327 -4.26 12.20 -5.50
C ASP A 327 -3.52 12.11 -6.86
N ALA A 328 -3.79 11.04 -7.61
CA ALA A 328 -3.19 10.82 -8.93
C ALA A 328 -3.74 11.82 -9.96
N PRO A 329 -3.02 12.04 -11.09
CA PRO A 329 -3.57 12.83 -12.19
C PRO A 329 -4.94 12.32 -12.66
N ILE A 330 -5.16 11.01 -12.65
CA ILE A 330 -6.46 10.39 -12.96
C ILE A 330 -7.05 9.82 -11.66
N SER A 331 -8.19 10.37 -11.22
CA SER A 331 -8.83 10.02 -9.94
C SER A 331 -9.30 8.55 -9.88
N GLU A 332 -9.76 8.09 -8.71
CA GLU A 332 -10.31 6.75 -8.47
C GLU A 332 -11.34 6.31 -9.53
N ALA A 333 -12.26 7.21 -9.92
CA ALA A 333 -13.29 6.92 -10.92
C ALA A 333 -12.83 7.13 -12.37
N GLY A 334 -11.56 7.50 -12.61
CA GLY A 334 -11.01 7.73 -13.94
C GLY A 334 -11.21 9.14 -14.49
N TRP A 335 -11.45 10.14 -13.63
CA TRP A 335 -11.66 11.51 -14.07
C TRP A 335 -10.35 12.27 -14.21
N THR A 336 -10.31 13.24 -15.13
CA THR A 336 -9.23 14.23 -15.18
C THR A 336 -9.27 15.14 -13.95
N THR A 337 -8.10 15.52 -13.46
CA THR A 337 -7.91 16.51 -12.40
C THR A 337 -7.13 17.72 -12.92
N ASP A 338 -6.97 18.77 -12.12
CA ASP A 338 -6.07 19.88 -12.47
C ASP A 338 -4.63 19.38 -12.66
N LYS A 339 -4.22 18.37 -11.87
CA LYS A 339 -2.92 17.70 -11.98
C LYS A 339 -2.76 16.99 -13.33
N TYR A 340 -3.83 16.40 -13.88
CA TYR A 340 -3.84 15.84 -15.24
C TYR A 340 -3.53 16.89 -16.30
N PHE A 341 -4.24 18.02 -16.28
CA PHE A 341 -4.09 19.03 -17.33
C PHE A 341 -2.73 19.73 -17.27
N LEU A 342 -2.22 20.04 -16.08
CA LEU A 342 -0.87 20.61 -15.93
C LEU A 342 0.22 19.67 -16.47
N LEU A 343 0.11 18.37 -16.20
CA LEU A 343 1.07 17.40 -16.71
C LEU A 343 0.91 17.19 -18.22
N ARG A 344 -0.33 17.11 -18.73
CA ARG A 344 -0.62 17.02 -20.16
C ARG A 344 -0.03 18.22 -20.92
N ASP A 345 -0.18 19.42 -20.36
CA ASP A 345 0.36 20.66 -20.92
C ASP A 345 1.89 20.72 -20.91
N LEU A 346 2.54 20.04 -19.97
CA LEU A 346 3.99 19.86 -20.01
C LEU A 346 4.36 18.86 -21.13
N LEU A 347 3.76 17.67 -21.12
CA LEU A 347 4.17 16.55 -21.97
C LEU A 347 3.89 16.77 -23.46
N LYS A 348 2.92 17.64 -23.82
CA LYS A 348 2.70 18.05 -25.22
C LYS A 348 3.95 18.68 -25.86
N ASN A 349 4.87 19.23 -25.06
CA ASN A 349 6.10 19.86 -25.55
C ASN A 349 7.26 18.85 -25.74
N TYR A 350 7.06 17.57 -25.38
CA TYR A 350 8.06 16.50 -25.49
C TYR A 350 7.55 15.34 -26.37
N LEU A 351 6.77 15.69 -27.39
CA LEU A 351 6.36 14.77 -28.46
C LEU A 351 7.38 14.79 -29.59
N SER A 352 7.39 13.73 -30.41
CA SER A 352 8.16 13.75 -31.65
C SER A 352 7.58 14.76 -32.63
N GLU A 353 8.41 15.27 -33.54
CA GLU A 353 7.99 16.25 -34.54
C GLU A 353 6.81 15.72 -35.36
N GLY A 354 5.74 16.52 -35.46
CA GLY A 354 4.50 16.16 -36.17
C GLY A 354 3.50 15.33 -35.36
N GLU A 355 3.83 14.88 -34.16
CA GLU A 355 2.88 14.21 -33.27
C GLU A 355 2.01 15.21 -32.50
N THR A 356 0.76 14.80 -32.26
CA THR A 356 -0.18 15.53 -31.39
C THR A 356 -0.78 14.58 -30.37
N LEU A 357 -1.02 15.06 -29.15
CA LEU A 357 -1.71 14.27 -28.14
C LEU A 357 -3.11 13.87 -28.62
N SER A 358 -3.51 12.64 -28.30
CA SER A 358 -4.87 12.17 -28.55
C SER A 358 -5.88 12.95 -27.67
N GLU A 359 -7.13 13.01 -28.14
CA GLU A 359 -8.25 13.56 -27.37
C GLU A 359 -8.41 12.85 -26.02
N VAL A 360 -8.83 13.60 -25.01
CA VAL A 360 -9.10 13.04 -23.68
C VAL A 360 -10.38 12.22 -23.73
N PRO A 361 -10.37 10.92 -23.36
CA PRO A 361 -11.58 10.11 -23.29
C PRO A 361 -12.64 10.74 -22.39
N ALA A 362 -13.91 10.68 -22.81
CA ALA A 362 -15.02 11.13 -21.98
C ALA A 362 -15.11 10.33 -20.68
N ALA A 363 -15.47 10.99 -19.58
CA ALA A 363 -15.75 10.32 -18.31
C ALA A 363 -16.99 9.41 -18.44
N PHE A 364 -17.00 8.31 -17.68
CA PHE A 364 -18.18 7.45 -17.59
C PHE A 364 -19.36 8.19 -16.95
N SER A 365 -20.58 7.81 -17.33
CA SER A 365 -21.80 8.41 -16.79
C SER A 365 -21.93 8.16 -15.29
N LEU A 366 -22.30 9.19 -14.53
CA LEU A 366 -22.59 9.08 -13.11
C LEU A 366 -24.08 8.97 -12.84
N ILE A 367 -24.44 8.20 -11.81
CA ILE A 367 -25.81 8.11 -11.31
C ILE A 367 -25.85 8.35 -9.80
N GLU A 368 -27.02 8.81 -9.33
CA GLU A 368 -27.39 8.70 -7.93
C GLU A 368 -28.22 7.44 -7.75
N VAL A 369 -27.96 6.72 -6.66
CA VAL A 369 -28.83 5.61 -6.24
C VAL A 369 -29.68 6.12 -5.08
N PRO A 370 -31.02 6.08 -5.20
CA PRO A 370 -31.91 6.44 -4.10
C PRO A 370 -31.60 5.65 -2.83
N GLU A 371 -32.03 6.17 -1.69
CA GLU A 371 -31.76 5.53 -0.40
C GLU A 371 -32.26 4.08 -0.36
N ILE A 372 -31.32 3.15 -0.20
CA ILE A 372 -31.55 1.71 -0.07
C ILE A 372 -31.74 1.41 1.41
N GLN A 373 -32.90 0.89 1.79
CA GLN A 373 -33.19 0.47 3.15
C GLN A 373 -32.87 -1.01 3.33
N PHE A 374 -32.16 -1.35 4.40
CA PHE A 374 -31.83 -2.74 4.74
C PHE A 374 -32.77 -3.26 5.81
N THR A 375 -33.69 -4.14 5.41
CA THR A 375 -34.63 -4.80 6.33
C THR A 375 -34.27 -6.25 6.61
N GLN A 376 -33.51 -6.89 5.72
CA GLN A 376 -33.08 -8.27 5.86
C GLN A 376 -31.75 -8.33 6.62
N VAL A 377 -31.78 -8.89 7.82
CA VAL A 377 -30.64 -8.94 8.73
C VAL A 377 -30.36 -10.38 9.16
N ALA A 378 -29.09 -10.75 9.24
CA ALA A 378 -28.62 -12.02 9.76
C ALA A 378 -27.50 -11.77 10.81
N PRO A 379 -27.82 -11.82 12.12
CA PRO A 379 -26.81 -11.72 13.17
C PRO A 379 -25.72 -12.78 13.00
N LEU A 380 -24.46 -12.37 13.12
CA LEU A 380 -23.30 -13.21 12.83
C LEU A 380 -23.24 -14.46 13.72
N PHE A 381 -23.48 -14.30 15.03
CA PHE A 381 -23.35 -15.40 15.99
C PHE A 381 -24.47 -16.44 15.89
N ASP A 382 -25.59 -16.09 15.25
CA ASP A 382 -26.69 -17.01 14.95
C ASP A 382 -26.46 -17.77 13.63
N ASN A 383 -25.42 -17.41 12.89
CA ASN A 383 -25.11 -17.93 11.56
C ASN A 383 -23.65 -18.42 11.47
N LEU A 384 -23.10 -18.92 12.58
CA LEU A 384 -21.74 -19.44 12.62
C LEU A 384 -21.61 -20.72 11.77
N PRO A 385 -20.48 -20.90 11.06
CA PRO A 385 -20.21 -22.12 10.32
C PRO A 385 -19.85 -23.28 11.24
N ALA A 386 -19.47 -24.41 10.65
CA ALA A 386 -18.96 -25.55 11.40
C ALA A 386 -17.72 -25.16 12.23
N PRO A 387 -17.69 -25.48 13.55
CA PRO A 387 -16.56 -25.19 14.41
C PRO A 387 -15.36 -26.11 14.17
N LYS A 388 -14.17 -25.62 14.53
CA LYS A 388 -12.93 -26.39 14.70
C LYS A 388 -12.52 -26.38 16.17
N GLN A 389 -11.90 -27.44 16.65
CA GLN A 389 -11.43 -27.52 18.04
C GLN A 389 -9.91 -27.41 18.13
N THR A 390 -9.42 -26.71 19.14
CA THR A 390 -7.99 -26.67 19.45
C THR A 390 -7.75 -26.45 20.95
N VAL A 391 -6.67 -26.99 21.49
CA VAL A 391 -6.32 -26.77 22.90
C VAL A 391 -5.71 -25.38 23.08
N ASP A 392 -4.71 -25.06 22.26
CA ASP A 392 -3.98 -23.80 22.33
C ASP A 392 -4.38 -22.88 21.16
N ILE A 393 -4.24 -21.58 21.38
CA ILE A 393 -4.46 -20.58 20.33
C ILE A 393 -3.54 -20.82 19.13
N LYS A 394 -4.07 -20.54 17.94
CA LYS A 394 -3.33 -20.50 16.69
C LYS A 394 -3.84 -19.34 15.82
N PRO A 395 -2.99 -18.75 14.98
CA PRO A 395 -3.43 -17.75 14.02
C PRO A 395 -4.25 -18.40 12.88
N MET A 396 -4.99 -17.58 12.12
CA MET A 396 -6.02 -18.05 11.17
C MET A 396 -5.47 -18.92 10.04
N GLU A 397 -4.21 -18.75 9.65
CA GLU A 397 -3.59 -19.53 8.57
C GLU A 397 -3.48 -21.01 8.96
N GLN A 398 -3.31 -21.30 10.25
CA GLN A 398 -3.29 -22.65 10.81
C GLN A 398 -4.68 -23.32 10.80
N PHE A 399 -5.73 -22.54 10.57
CA PHE A 399 -7.09 -23.02 10.32
C PHE A 399 -7.44 -22.97 8.83
N ASN A 400 -6.45 -22.84 7.94
CA ASN A 400 -6.63 -22.73 6.50
C ASN A 400 -7.56 -21.57 6.10
N GLN A 401 -7.35 -20.40 6.72
CA GLN A 401 -8.04 -19.16 6.36
C GLN A 401 -7.01 -18.04 6.14
N GLY A 402 -7.11 -17.39 4.98
CA GLY A 402 -6.26 -16.25 4.63
C GLY A 402 -6.85 -14.90 5.02
N TRP A 403 -8.15 -14.70 4.84
CA TRP A 403 -8.79 -13.39 4.98
C TRP A 403 -10.14 -13.48 5.71
N GLY A 404 -10.63 -12.32 6.16
CA GLY A 404 -11.94 -12.16 6.79
C GLY A 404 -11.84 -12.00 8.30
N SER A 405 -12.73 -12.66 9.03
CA SER A 405 -12.72 -12.65 10.49
C SER A 405 -12.59 -14.07 11.03
N ILE A 406 -12.18 -14.21 12.29
CA ILE A 406 -12.09 -15.48 13.00
C ILE A 406 -12.65 -15.30 14.40
N LEU A 407 -13.49 -16.23 14.84
CA LEU A 407 -14.05 -16.23 16.19
C LEU A 407 -13.37 -17.31 17.01
N TYR A 408 -12.76 -16.93 18.14
CA TYR A 408 -12.25 -17.83 19.15
C TYR A 408 -13.21 -17.87 20.33
N ARG A 409 -13.77 -19.04 20.64
CA ARG A 409 -14.72 -19.26 21.73
C ARG A 409 -14.16 -20.22 22.77
N THR A 410 -14.29 -19.91 24.04
CA THR A 410 -14.04 -20.84 25.16
C THR A 410 -15.03 -20.62 26.29
N ASN A 411 -15.02 -21.49 27.30
CA ASN A 411 -15.77 -21.31 28.54
C ASN A 411 -14.78 -21.09 29.67
N LEU A 412 -15.05 -20.09 30.52
CA LEU A 412 -14.15 -19.79 31.64
C LEU A 412 -14.07 -20.98 32.60
N PRO A 413 -12.87 -21.53 32.86
CA PRO A 413 -12.73 -22.74 33.69
C PRO A 413 -13.06 -22.49 35.17
N GLU A 414 -12.94 -21.23 35.61
CA GLU A 414 -13.18 -20.74 36.97
C GLU A 414 -13.89 -19.39 36.92
N ALA A 415 -14.41 -18.94 38.07
CA ALA A 415 -14.97 -17.59 38.18
C ALA A 415 -13.85 -16.54 38.09
N VAL A 416 -14.14 -15.43 37.41
CA VAL A 416 -13.23 -14.29 37.25
C VAL A 416 -13.68 -13.18 38.19
N LYS A 417 -12.75 -12.61 38.96
CA LYS A 417 -13.01 -11.47 39.84
C LYS A 417 -13.08 -10.18 39.01
N ALA A 418 -13.87 -9.21 39.45
CA ALA A 418 -13.83 -7.88 38.84
C ALA A 418 -12.41 -7.29 38.99
N GLY A 419 -11.90 -6.69 37.91
CA GLY A 419 -10.53 -6.14 37.88
C GLY A 419 -9.48 -7.08 37.30
N THR A 420 -9.79 -8.36 37.05
CA THR A 420 -8.90 -9.26 36.31
C THR A 420 -8.67 -8.72 34.89
N VAL A 421 -7.41 -8.72 34.44
CA VAL A 421 -7.06 -8.28 33.09
C VAL A 421 -7.04 -9.48 32.15
N LEU A 422 -7.79 -9.40 31.05
CA LEU A 422 -7.63 -10.28 29.91
C LEU A 422 -6.51 -9.71 29.02
N LYS A 423 -5.45 -10.48 28.82
CA LYS A 423 -4.34 -10.14 27.92
C LYS A 423 -4.38 -11.07 26.71
N ILE A 424 -4.27 -10.50 25.51
CA ILE A 424 -4.21 -11.23 24.24
C ILE A 424 -2.86 -10.94 23.60
N THR A 425 -2.07 -11.96 23.33
CA THR A 425 -0.75 -11.83 22.70
C THR A 425 -0.82 -12.51 21.34
N GLU A 426 -0.90 -11.79 20.23
CA GLU A 426 -1.33 -10.40 20.02
C GLU A 426 -2.61 -10.39 19.15
N VAL A 427 -3.37 -9.29 19.21
CA VAL A 427 -4.60 -9.10 18.40
C VAL A 427 -4.24 -8.62 17.01
N HIS A 428 -4.44 -9.45 15.99
CA HIS A 428 -4.23 -9.10 14.59
C HIS A 428 -5.57 -9.19 13.81
N ASP A 429 -6.36 -8.13 13.68
CA ASP A 429 -5.99 -6.72 13.96
C ASP A 429 -7.03 -5.93 14.77
N TRP A 430 -8.31 -6.28 14.68
CA TRP A 430 -9.36 -5.58 15.43
C TRP A 430 -10.27 -6.60 16.10
N ALA A 431 -10.27 -6.62 17.44
CA ALA A 431 -11.00 -7.61 18.21
C ALA A 431 -12.21 -7.03 18.95
N GLN A 432 -13.25 -7.83 19.07
CA GLN A 432 -14.39 -7.60 19.95
C GLN A 432 -14.54 -8.77 20.91
N ILE A 433 -14.60 -8.48 22.20
CA ILE A 433 -14.64 -9.47 23.28
C ILE A 433 -16.03 -9.47 23.88
N TYR A 434 -16.66 -10.64 23.97
CA TYR A 434 -18.00 -10.82 24.53
C TYR A 434 -18.01 -11.87 25.63
N ALA A 435 -18.84 -11.64 26.65
CA ALA A 435 -19.19 -12.65 27.66
C ALA A 435 -20.68 -12.95 27.58
N ASP A 436 -21.04 -14.22 27.35
CA ASP A 436 -22.42 -14.68 27.18
C ASP A 436 -23.21 -13.84 26.16
N GLY A 437 -22.52 -13.39 25.10
CA GLY A 437 -23.08 -12.56 24.03
C GLY A 437 -23.12 -11.04 24.33
N LYS A 438 -22.74 -10.59 25.52
CA LYS A 438 -22.62 -9.16 25.84
C LYS A 438 -21.22 -8.64 25.50
N LEU A 439 -21.13 -7.57 24.70
CA LEU A 439 -19.87 -6.90 24.39
C LEU A 439 -19.23 -6.35 25.68
N LEU A 440 -17.95 -6.67 25.90
CA LEU A 440 -17.14 -6.18 27.00
C LEU A 440 -16.16 -5.10 26.55
N ALA A 441 -15.46 -5.34 25.44
CA ALA A 441 -14.40 -4.46 24.97
C ALA A 441 -14.17 -4.60 23.46
N ARG A 442 -13.53 -3.58 22.90
CA ARG A 442 -12.95 -3.57 21.55
C ARG A 442 -11.48 -3.26 21.68
N LEU A 443 -10.65 -3.94 20.90
CA LEU A 443 -9.20 -3.79 20.89
C LEU A 443 -8.73 -3.51 19.47
N ASP A 444 -7.95 -2.45 19.29
CA ASP A 444 -7.42 -2.01 18.00
C ASP A 444 -5.88 -2.09 17.96
N ARG A 445 -5.34 -2.93 17.06
CA ARG A 445 -3.90 -3.07 16.83
C ARG A 445 -3.22 -1.75 16.47
N ARG A 446 -3.90 -0.85 15.74
CA ARG A 446 -3.35 0.48 15.39
C ARG A 446 -3.01 1.32 16.63
N LYS A 447 -3.68 1.04 17.75
CA LYS A 447 -3.50 1.71 19.04
C LYS A 447 -2.66 0.89 20.03
N GLY A 448 -2.15 -0.27 19.62
CA GLY A 448 -1.44 -1.19 20.52
C GLY A 448 -2.33 -1.76 21.63
N GLU A 449 -3.65 -1.81 21.43
CA GLU A 449 -4.59 -2.30 22.43
C GLU A 449 -4.63 -3.83 22.41
N PHE A 450 -4.07 -4.46 23.45
CA PHE A 450 -3.98 -5.92 23.58
C PHE A 450 -4.50 -6.44 24.92
N THR A 451 -5.04 -5.57 25.75
CA THR A 451 -5.54 -5.91 27.09
C THR A 451 -6.87 -5.22 27.37
N THR A 452 -7.68 -5.85 28.22
CA THR A 452 -8.89 -5.21 28.77
C THR A 452 -9.17 -5.72 30.18
N THR A 453 -9.82 -4.90 31.00
CA THR A 453 -10.24 -5.28 32.35
C THR A 453 -11.62 -5.92 32.31
N LEU A 454 -11.75 -7.12 32.89
CA LEU A 454 -12.99 -7.86 32.93
C LEU A 454 -13.83 -7.50 34.18
N PRO A 455 -15.18 -7.52 34.06
CA PRO A 455 -16.06 -7.52 35.21
C PRO A 455 -16.00 -8.87 35.93
N ALA A 456 -16.73 -9.02 37.04
CA ALA A 456 -16.90 -10.33 37.66
C ALA A 456 -17.69 -11.25 36.71
N LEU A 457 -17.14 -12.44 36.40
CA LEU A 457 -17.75 -13.44 35.52
C LEU A 457 -17.82 -14.79 36.23
N LYS A 458 -18.87 -15.56 35.97
CA LYS A 458 -19.07 -16.86 36.61
C LYS A 458 -18.24 -17.94 35.92
N LYS A 459 -17.90 -19.01 36.65
CA LYS A 459 -17.39 -20.24 36.05
C LYS A 459 -18.36 -20.72 34.97
N GLY A 460 -17.84 -21.10 33.81
CA GLY A 460 -18.63 -21.58 32.68
C GLY A 460 -19.16 -20.49 31.75
N THR A 461 -19.03 -19.20 32.09
CA THR A 461 -19.36 -18.09 31.17
C THR A 461 -18.64 -18.29 29.84
N ARG A 462 -19.39 -18.12 28.74
CA ARG A 462 -18.87 -18.22 27.37
C ARG A 462 -18.13 -16.94 27.02
N LEU A 463 -16.83 -17.06 26.73
CA LEU A 463 -16.00 -15.99 26.21
C LEU A 463 -15.90 -16.13 24.69
N ASP A 464 -16.23 -15.08 23.96
CA ASP A 464 -16.14 -14.98 22.51
C ASP A 464 -15.17 -13.84 22.15
N ILE A 465 -14.12 -14.14 21.38
CA ILE A 465 -13.17 -13.15 20.86
C ILE A 465 -13.27 -13.18 19.33
N LEU A 466 -14.01 -12.23 18.78
CA LEU A 466 -14.14 -12.04 17.33
C LEU A 466 -13.03 -11.13 16.84
N VAL A 467 -12.13 -11.63 16.00
CA VAL A 467 -11.01 -10.88 15.44
C VAL A 467 -11.23 -10.67 13.95
N GLU A 468 -11.24 -9.42 13.50
CA GLU A 468 -11.17 -9.08 12.08
C GLU A 468 -9.70 -8.95 11.65
N ALA A 469 -9.35 -9.65 10.58
CA ALA A 469 -8.11 -9.43 9.85
C ALA A 469 -8.33 -8.30 8.84
N MET A 470 -7.61 -7.20 9.02
CA MET A 470 -7.44 -6.17 7.99
C MET A 470 -6.33 -6.62 7.03
N GLY A 471 -5.74 -5.69 6.26
CA GLY A 471 -4.63 -5.99 5.37
C GLY A 471 -3.41 -6.51 6.15
N ARG A 472 -2.75 -7.54 5.63
CA ARG A 472 -1.39 -7.89 6.04
C ARG A 472 -0.44 -6.76 5.71
N VAL A 473 0.52 -6.53 6.61
CA VAL A 473 1.59 -5.57 6.37
C VAL A 473 2.29 -5.90 5.05
N ASN A 474 2.50 -4.87 4.24
CA ASN A 474 3.03 -5.01 2.88
C ASN A 474 4.44 -4.43 2.71
N PHE A 475 5.03 -3.89 3.78
CA PHE A 475 6.33 -3.25 3.77
C PHE A 475 7.21 -3.73 4.94
N ASP A 476 8.53 -3.72 4.76
CA ASP A 476 9.54 -4.16 5.73
C ASP A 476 9.40 -5.65 6.18
N LYS A 477 10.17 -6.09 7.18
CA LYS A 477 10.15 -7.44 7.78
C LYS A 477 8.83 -7.79 8.44
N SER A 478 8.03 -6.78 8.75
CA SER A 478 6.68 -6.91 9.31
C SER A 478 5.70 -7.65 8.39
N ILE A 479 6.06 -7.91 7.12
CA ILE A 479 5.31 -8.80 6.20
C ILE A 479 5.07 -10.22 6.74
N HIS A 480 5.77 -10.65 7.80
CA HIS A 480 5.48 -11.88 8.55
C HIS A 480 4.22 -11.73 9.43
N ASP A 481 3.12 -11.28 8.83
CA ASP A 481 1.94 -10.80 9.52
C ASP A 481 0.84 -11.86 9.60
N ARG A 482 0.95 -12.77 10.57
CA ARG A 482 -0.10 -13.76 10.85
C ARG A 482 -1.31 -13.09 11.48
N LYS A 483 -2.51 -13.48 11.06
CA LYS A 483 -3.76 -12.84 11.49
C LYS A 483 -4.54 -13.67 12.52
N GLY A 484 -5.47 -13.05 13.23
CA GLY A 484 -6.21 -13.66 14.34
C GLY A 484 -5.53 -13.37 15.69
N ILE A 485 -5.43 -14.38 16.55
CA ILE A 485 -4.61 -14.27 17.77
C ILE A 485 -3.29 -15.02 17.52
N THR A 486 -2.16 -14.32 17.65
CA THR A 486 -0.87 -14.83 17.18
C THR A 486 -0.27 -15.91 18.09
N GLU A 487 -0.43 -15.80 19.41
CA GLU A 487 0.20 -16.70 20.39
C GLU A 487 -0.77 -17.25 21.44
N LYS A 488 -1.33 -16.40 22.31
CA LYS A 488 -2.11 -16.86 23.49
C LYS A 488 -3.08 -15.82 24.05
N VAL A 489 -3.93 -16.27 24.97
CA VAL A 489 -4.83 -15.43 25.76
C VAL A 489 -4.68 -15.80 27.24
N GLU A 490 -4.52 -14.80 28.09
CA GLU A 490 -4.19 -14.96 29.52
C GLU A 490 -5.15 -14.15 30.40
N LEU A 491 -5.45 -14.67 31.58
CA LEU A 491 -6.08 -13.93 32.67
C LEU A 491 -5.01 -13.54 33.69
N LEU A 492 -4.87 -12.24 33.96
CA LEU A 492 -3.95 -11.68 34.94
C LEU A 492 -4.72 -11.20 36.16
N ALA A 493 -4.46 -11.81 37.32
CA ALA A 493 -5.06 -11.44 38.60
C ALA A 493 -4.10 -11.79 39.75
N ASP A 494 -4.08 -10.98 40.81
CA ASP A 494 -3.32 -11.28 42.04
C ASP A 494 -1.83 -11.63 41.78
N ASN A 495 -1.18 -10.94 40.80
CA ASN A 495 0.19 -11.20 40.30
C ASN A 495 0.42 -12.60 39.69
N GLN A 496 -0.65 -13.31 39.33
CA GLN A 496 -0.60 -14.58 38.62
C GLN A 496 -1.11 -14.42 37.18
N SER A 497 -0.52 -15.18 36.26
CA SER A 497 -1.01 -15.33 34.88
C SER A 497 -1.56 -16.74 34.69
N LYS A 498 -2.70 -16.86 34.03
CA LYS A 498 -3.31 -18.14 33.67
C LYS A 498 -3.74 -18.15 32.20
N ASP A 499 -3.15 -19.05 31.42
CA ASP A 499 -3.53 -19.28 30.02
C ASP A 499 -4.97 -19.80 29.91
N LEU A 500 -5.72 -19.25 28.96
CA LEU A 500 -7.00 -19.79 28.51
C LEU A 500 -6.79 -20.79 27.37
N LYS A 501 -7.43 -21.95 27.49
CA LYS A 501 -7.29 -23.11 26.59
C LYS A 501 -8.65 -23.63 26.15
N ASN A 502 -8.62 -24.67 25.32
CA ASN A 502 -9.79 -25.42 24.81
C ASN A 502 -10.75 -24.52 24.01
N TRP A 503 -10.26 -24.07 22.87
CA TRP A 503 -10.93 -23.14 21.98
C TRP A 503 -11.75 -23.86 20.91
N THR A 504 -13.00 -23.41 20.76
CA THR A 504 -13.82 -23.64 19.58
C THR A 504 -13.65 -22.46 18.63
N VAL A 505 -13.20 -22.73 17.40
CA VAL A 505 -12.80 -21.71 16.43
C VAL A 505 -13.72 -21.73 15.20
N TYR A 506 -14.14 -20.56 14.73
CA TYR A 506 -15.00 -20.41 13.54
C TYR A 506 -14.34 -19.50 12.52
N ASN A 507 -14.13 -20.01 11.31
CA ASN A 507 -13.61 -19.21 10.19
C ASN A 507 -14.76 -18.42 9.55
N LEU A 508 -14.61 -17.12 9.37
CA LEU A 508 -15.59 -16.24 8.73
C LEU A 508 -14.96 -15.63 7.47
N PRO A 509 -15.03 -16.32 6.33
CA PRO A 509 -14.31 -15.90 5.13
C PRO A 509 -15.00 -14.71 4.43
N VAL A 510 -14.28 -14.12 3.47
CA VAL A 510 -14.69 -12.93 2.70
C VAL A 510 -15.51 -13.24 1.46
N ASP A 511 -15.71 -14.52 1.14
CA ASP A 511 -16.44 -14.95 -0.05
C ASP A 511 -17.86 -14.41 -0.07
N TYR A 512 -18.27 -13.87 -1.22
CA TYR A 512 -19.65 -13.42 -1.42
C TYR A 512 -20.66 -14.55 -1.18
N THR A 513 -20.33 -15.78 -1.60
CA THR A 513 -21.20 -16.95 -1.37
C THR A 513 -21.42 -17.20 0.12
N PHE A 514 -20.41 -16.97 0.96
CA PHE A 514 -20.56 -17.01 2.41
C PHE A 514 -21.46 -15.88 2.90
N ALA A 515 -21.22 -14.64 2.50
CA ALA A 515 -22.03 -13.48 2.92
C ALA A 515 -23.51 -13.62 2.49
N LYS A 516 -23.77 -14.12 1.28
CA LYS A 516 -25.11 -14.32 0.72
C LYS A 516 -25.89 -15.44 1.40
N ASN A 517 -25.21 -16.53 1.76
CA ASN A 517 -25.87 -17.73 2.32
C ASN A 517 -25.95 -17.62 3.85
N LYS A 518 -26.91 -16.82 4.31
CA LYS A 518 -27.24 -16.61 5.73
C LYS A 518 -28.75 -16.68 5.93
N ASN A 519 -29.17 -16.92 7.16
CA ASN A 519 -30.58 -16.92 7.54
C ASN A 519 -31.06 -15.47 7.74
N TYR A 520 -31.20 -14.74 6.64
CA TYR A 520 -31.74 -13.38 6.65
C TYR A 520 -33.20 -13.36 7.09
N ARG A 521 -33.50 -12.48 8.03
CA ARG A 521 -34.85 -12.28 8.57
C ARG A 521 -35.18 -10.80 8.54
N ASP A 522 -36.45 -10.48 8.35
CA ASP A 522 -36.90 -9.10 8.49
C ASP A 522 -36.74 -8.67 9.95
N GLN A 523 -35.92 -7.64 10.17
CA GLN A 523 -35.71 -7.05 11.48
C GLN A 523 -35.91 -5.53 11.40
N LYS A 524 -36.75 -5.01 12.30
CA LYS A 524 -36.99 -3.56 12.42
C LYS A 524 -36.01 -2.87 13.35
N THR A 525 -35.37 -3.62 14.24
CA THR A 525 -34.43 -3.14 15.23
C THR A 525 -33.03 -3.55 14.86
N LEU A 526 -32.08 -2.64 15.00
CA LEU A 526 -30.67 -2.95 14.78
C LEU A 526 -30.18 -4.00 15.78
N PRO A 527 -29.45 -5.04 15.34
CA PRO A 527 -28.89 -6.03 16.23
C PRO A 527 -27.82 -5.41 17.13
N SER A 528 -27.72 -5.88 18.37
CA SER A 528 -26.66 -5.49 19.30
C SER A 528 -25.32 -6.17 19.02
N MET A 529 -25.23 -6.96 17.94
CA MET A 529 -24.13 -7.84 17.58
C MET A 529 -23.75 -7.61 16.12
N PRO A 530 -22.52 -7.98 15.71
CA PRO A 530 -22.11 -8.01 14.30
C PRO A 530 -23.15 -8.73 13.45
N ALA A 531 -23.44 -8.22 12.25
CA ALA A 531 -24.47 -8.79 11.39
C ALA A 531 -24.20 -8.56 9.91
N TYR A 532 -24.78 -9.43 9.10
CA TYR A 532 -24.95 -9.20 7.67
C TYR A 532 -26.30 -8.54 7.42
N TYR A 533 -26.31 -7.55 6.53
CA TYR A 533 -27.48 -6.82 6.07
C TYR A 533 -27.61 -7.05 4.56
N LYS A 534 -28.83 -7.28 4.09
CA LYS A 534 -29.13 -7.51 2.69
C LYS A 534 -30.27 -6.60 2.23
N ALA A 535 -30.17 -6.11 1.00
CA ALA A 535 -31.23 -5.40 0.32
C ALA A 535 -31.17 -5.60 -1.18
N THR A 536 -32.24 -5.23 -1.86
CA THR A 536 -32.31 -5.11 -3.31
C THR A 536 -32.77 -3.72 -3.71
N PHE A 537 -32.27 -3.19 -4.82
CA PHE A 537 -32.68 -1.89 -5.35
C PHE A 537 -32.79 -1.94 -6.87
N LYS A 538 -33.63 -1.08 -7.46
CA LYS A 538 -33.87 -1.07 -8.91
C LYS A 538 -33.23 0.14 -9.58
N LEU A 539 -32.65 -0.08 -10.75
CA LEU A 539 -32.07 0.97 -11.59
C LEU A 539 -32.72 0.95 -12.98
N ASN A 540 -33.08 2.14 -13.48
CA ASN A 540 -33.54 2.31 -14.86
C ASN A 540 -32.39 2.59 -15.85
N LYS A 541 -31.24 2.98 -15.32
CA LYS A 541 -30.00 3.24 -16.07
C LYS A 541 -28.81 2.95 -15.16
N VAL A 542 -27.74 2.44 -15.74
CA VAL A 542 -26.47 2.19 -15.04
C VAL A 542 -25.47 3.32 -15.26
N GLY A 543 -24.58 3.49 -14.29
CA GLY A 543 -23.46 4.43 -14.31
C GLY A 543 -22.64 4.29 -13.03
N ASP A 544 -21.48 4.92 -13.00
CA ASP A 544 -20.64 4.97 -11.81
C ASP A 544 -21.37 5.70 -10.67
N THR A 545 -21.12 5.31 -9.43
CA THR A 545 -21.69 5.93 -8.23
C THR A 545 -20.79 5.69 -7.01
N PHE A 546 -21.06 6.35 -5.90
CA PHE A 546 -20.29 6.23 -4.66
C PHE A 546 -21.21 5.89 -3.50
N LEU A 547 -21.07 4.70 -2.93
CA LEU A 547 -21.91 4.23 -1.83
C LEU A 547 -21.53 4.98 -0.55
N ASP A 548 -22.45 5.78 -0.02
CA ASP A 548 -22.28 6.50 1.24
C ASP A 548 -22.34 5.54 2.43
N MET A 549 -21.19 5.38 3.08
CA MET A 549 -21.00 4.50 4.24
C MET A 549 -20.98 5.29 5.55
N SER A 550 -21.26 6.60 5.52
CA SER A 550 -21.12 7.49 6.68
C SER A 550 -22.01 7.11 7.87
N THR A 551 -23.11 6.40 7.67
CA THR A 551 -23.99 5.91 8.75
C THR A 551 -23.64 4.51 9.26
N TRP A 552 -22.62 3.88 8.69
CA TRP A 552 -22.20 2.51 9.01
C TRP A 552 -20.97 2.52 9.91
N GLY A 553 -20.75 1.41 10.62
CA GLY A 553 -19.67 1.28 11.59
C GLY A 553 -18.35 0.84 10.95
N LYS A 554 -18.16 -0.47 10.78
CA LYS A 554 -16.93 -1.05 10.19
C LYS A 554 -17.23 -2.38 9.51
N GLY A 555 -16.73 -2.60 8.30
CA GLY A 555 -16.83 -3.91 7.66
C GLY A 555 -16.60 -3.88 6.15
N MET A 556 -17.39 -4.64 5.38
CA MET A 556 -17.21 -4.81 3.93
C MET A 556 -18.56 -4.90 3.19
N VAL A 557 -18.56 -4.46 1.93
CA VAL A 557 -19.75 -4.43 1.06
C VAL A 557 -19.56 -5.32 -0.17
N TRP A 558 -20.64 -5.99 -0.58
CA TRP A 558 -20.74 -6.66 -1.88
C TRP A 558 -21.95 -6.16 -2.66
N VAL A 559 -21.80 -5.94 -3.96
CA VAL A 559 -22.90 -5.59 -4.87
C VAL A 559 -22.87 -6.53 -6.07
N ASN A 560 -24.00 -7.18 -6.35
CA ASN A 560 -24.12 -8.19 -7.42
C ASN A 560 -23.00 -9.26 -7.39
N GLY A 561 -22.54 -9.63 -6.20
CA GLY A 561 -21.47 -10.59 -5.99
C GLY A 561 -20.04 -10.06 -6.12
N ARG A 562 -19.86 -8.78 -6.48
CA ARG A 562 -18.56 -8.10 -6.50
C ARG A 562 -18.26 -7.53 -5.13
N ALA A 563 -17.04 -7.69 -4.63
CA ALA A 563 -16.63 -7.12 -3.34
C ALA A 563 -16.12 -5.68 -3.54
N MET A 564 -16.80 -4.69 -2.95
CA MET A 564 -16.47 -3.27 -3.16
C MET A 564 -15.26 -2.79 -2.37
N GLY A 565 -14.98 -3.45 -1.24
CA GLY A 565 -13.93 -3.02 -0.34
C GLY A 565 -14.43 -2.87 1.09
N ARG A 566 -13.50 -2.45 1.96
CA ARG A 566 -13.76 -2.20 3.38
C ARG A 566 -14.21 -0.77 3.60
N PHE A 567 -15.08 -0.57 4.58
CA PHE A 567 -15.43 0.75 5.09
C PHE A 567 -15.16 0.81 6.58
N TRP A 568 -14.90 2.03 7.08
CA TRP A 568 -14.76 2.29 8.50
C TRP A 568 -15.14 3.74 8.78
N GLU A 569 -16.06 3.95 9.73
CA GLU A 569 -16.59 5.26 10.08
C GLU A 569 -15.51 6.29 10.43
N ILE A 570 -14.33 5.86 10.90
CA ILE A 570 -13.28 6.76 11.37
C ILE A 570 -12.69 7.62 10.25
N GLY A 571 -12.87 7.21 8.98
CA GLY A 571 -12.39 7.94 7.81
C GLY A 571 -10.92 7.71 7.48
N PRO A 572 -10.34 8.49 6.57
CA PRO A 572 -10.92 9.69 5.97
C PRO A 572 -11.92 9.37 4.84
N GLN A 573 -11.83 8.17 4.26
CA GLN A 573 -12.78 7.65 3.28
C GLN A 573 -14.15 7.35 3.92
N GLN A 574 -15.23 7.94 3.39
CA GLN A 574 -16.61 7.67 3.82
C GLN A 574 -17.50 7.11 2.70
N THR A 575 -16.96 6.99 1.48
CA THR A 575 -17.68 6.39 0.35
C THR A 575 -16.89 5.27 -0.32
N LEU A 576 -17.58 4.24 -0.80
CA LEU A 576 -17.00 3.18 -1.65
C LEU A 576 -17.35 3.41 -3.13
N PHE A 577 -16.36 3.41 -4.02
CA PHE A 577 -16.59 3.49 -5.46
C PHE A 577 -17.32 2.24 -5.97
N MET A 578 -18.43 2.45 -6.69
CA MET A 578 -19.23 1.41 -7.32
C MET A 578 -19.23 1.61 -8.85
N PRO A 579 -18.44 0.81 -9.59
CA PRO A 579 -18.40 0.86 -11.04
C PRO A 579 -19.76 0.54 -11.68
N GLY A 580 -20.17 1.37 -12.62
CA GLY A 580 -21.40 1.17 -13.42
C GLY A 580 -21.41 -0.14 -14.19
N CYS A 581 -20.24 -0.63 -14.63
CA CYS A 581 -20.11 -1.93 -15.31
C CYS A 581 -20.43 -3.14 -14.42
N TRP A 582 -20.56 -2.96 -13.11
CA TRP A 582 -20.98 -4.01 -12.16
C TRP A 582 -22.42 -3.85 -11.70
N LEU A 583 -23.10 -2.78 -12.13
CA LEU A 583 -24.53 -2.60 -11.99
C LEU A 583 -25.27 -3.16 -13.20
N LYS A 584 -26.56 -3.40 -13.04
CA LYS A 584 -27.47 -3.82 -14.12
C LYS A 584 -28.75 -3.02 -14.07
N GLU A 585 -29.38 -2.83 -15.22
CA GLU A 585 -30.75 -2.34 -15.28
C GLU A 585 -31.69 -3.36 -14.64
N GLY A 586 -32.74 -2.88 -13.99
CA GLY A 586 -33.60 -3.70 -13.14
C GLY A 586 -33.03 -3.88 -11.74
N GLU A 587 -33.23 -5.06 -11.16
CA GLU A 587 -32.95 -5.35 -9.75
C GLU A 587 -31.47 -5.67 -9.49
N ASN A 588 -30.86 -4.99 -8.53
CA ASN A 588 -29.49 -5.19 -8.04
C ASN A 588 -29.54 -5.68 -6.59
N GLU A 589 -28.58 -6.50 -6.19
CA GLU A 589 -28.43 -6.99 -4.81
C GLU A 589 -27.25 -6.29 -4.13
N ILE A 590 -27.42 -5.88 -2.88
CA ILE A 590 -26.35 -5.38 -2.01
C ILE A 590 -26.35 -6.14 -0.68
N VAL A 591 -25.17 -6.55 -0.24
CA VAL A 591 -24.91 -7.19 1.05
C VAL A 591 -23.85 -6.39 1.79
N VAL A 592 -24.06 -6.14 3.07
CA VAL A 592 -23.12 -5.41 3.94
C VAL A 592 -22.85 -6.26 5.18
N LEU A 593 -21.58 -6.52 5.47
CA LEU A 593 -21.17 -6.97 6.80
C LEU A 593 -20.82 -5.73 7.61
N ASP A 594 -21.53 -5.50 8.73
CA ASP A 594 -21.14 -4.49 9.71
C ASP A 594 -20.80 -5.17 11.05
N LEU A 595 -19.55 -4.98 11.46
CA LEU A 595 -18.98 -5.56 12.68
C LEU A 595 -19.23 -4.70 13.91
N LYS A 596 -19.46 -3.40 13.76
CA LYS A 596 -19.68 -2.48 14.89
C LYS A 596 -21.17 -2.21 15.13
N GLY A 597 -21.96 -2.31 14.06
CA GLY A 597 -23.37 -1.91 14.01
C GLY A 597 -23.51 -0.50 13.43
N PRO A 598 -24.43 -0.27 12.46
CA PRO A 598 -24.63 1.04 11.87
C PRO A 598 -25.44 1.96 12.80
N GLU A 599 -25.31 3.27 12.65
CA GLU A 599 -26.24 4.25 13.22
C GLU A 599 -27.60 4.20 12.50
N LYS A 600 -27.55 4.03 11.17
CA LYS A 600 -28.71 3.83 10.30
C LYS A 600 -28.37 2.81 9.22
N SER A 601 -29.18 1.75 9.10
CA SER A 601 -29.00 0.68 8.11
C SER A 601 -29.57 1.07 6.74
N SER A 602 -29.00 2.12 6.14
CA SER A 602 -29.34 2.58 4.80
C SER A 602 -28.12 3.09 4.03
N ILE A 603 -28.13 3.00 2.71
CA ILE A 603 -27.04 3.49 1.84
C ILE A 603 -27.65 4.34 0.73
N LYS A 604 -26.96 5.41 0.33
CA LYS A 604 -27.25 6.20 -0.89
C LYS A 604 -26.08 6.09 -1.86
N GLY A 605 -26.36 6.15 -3.16
CA GLY A 605 -25.32 6.32 -4.18
C GLY A 605 -25.17 7.80 -4.51
N LEU A 606 -23.97 8.35 -4.30
CA LEU A 606 -23.62 9.74 -4.56
C LEU A 606 -22.92 9.89 -5.92
N LYS A 607 -22.85 11.12 -6.42
CA LYS A 607 -22.06 11.48 -7.63
C LYS A 607 -20.63 11.89 -7.33
N LYS A 608 -20.30 12.14 -6.06
CA LYS A 608 -18.97 12.56 -5.62
C LYS A 608 -18.52 11.66 -4.48
N PRO A 609 -17.23 11.27 -4.43
CA PRO A 609 -16.69 10.58 -3.29
C PRO A 609 -16.57 11.53 -2.10
N ILE A 610 -16.47 10.94 -0.91
CA ILE A 610 -16.08 11.61 0.34
C ILE A 610 -14.82 10.90 0.80
N LEU A 611 -13.66 11.53 0.61
CA LEU A 611 -12.34 10.94 0.91
C LEU A 611 -11.62 11.61 2.09
N ASP A 612 -12.16 12.72 2.61
CA ASP A 612 -11.47 13.67 3.49
C ASP A 612 -12.20 13.95 4.80
N VAL A 613 -13.08 13.05 5.25
CA VAL A 613 -13.87 13.23 6.48
C VAL A 613 -13.42 12.25 7.56
N LEU A 614 -12.73 12.78 8.57
CA LEU A 614 -12.39 12.08 9.80
C LEU A 614 -13.51 12.23 10.83
N ARG A 615 -14.01 11.11 11.37
CA ARG A 615 -15.04 11.10 12.44
C ARG A 615 -14.49 10.79 13.81
N GLU A 616 -13.37 10.06 13.87
CA GLU A 616 -12.67 9.85 15.13
C GLU A 616 -11.86 11.10 15.48
N LYS A 617 -12.15 11.70 16.64
CA LYS A 617 -11.33 12.79 17.21
C LYS A 617 -10.05 12.19 17.80
N ALA A 618 -9.11 11.81 16.96
CA ALA A 618 -7.72 11.72 17.41
C ALA A 618 -7.21 13.16 17.65
N PRO A 619 -6.34 13.38 18.65
CA PRO A 619 -5.60 14.64 18.73
C PRO A 619 -4.92 14.87 17.37
N GLU A 620 -5.13 16.03 16.75
CA GLU A 620 -4.50 16.36 15.47
C GLU A 620 -2.97 16.40 15.59
N THR A 621 -2.46 16.61 16.81
CA THR A 621 -1.06 16.74 17.15
C THR A 621 -0.71 15.91 18.40
N HIS A 622 0.56 15.62 18.59
CA HIS A 622 1.12 14.87 19.71
C HIS A 622 1.35 15.74 20.96
N ARG A 623 0.76 16.93 21.01
CA ARG A 623 0.82 17.86 22.14
C ARG A 623 -0.56 18.13 22.70
N LYS A 624 -0.73 17.90 24.00
CA LYS A 624 -1.98 18.24 24.69
C LYS A 624 -2.06 19.75 24.94
N GLU A 625 -3.28 20.27 25.01
CA GLU A 625 -3.51 21.67 25.34
C GLU A 625 -2.85 22.02 26.70
N GLY A 626 -2.04 23.08 26.70
CA GLY A 626 -1.29 23.54 27.89
C GLY A 626 0.00 22.78 28.19
N GLU A 627 0.28 21.65 27.52
CA GLU A 627 1.49 20.85 27.75
C GLU A 627 2.75 21.59 27.26
N LYS A 628 3.81 21.64 28.07
CA LYS A 628 5.08 22.30 27.72
C LYS A 628 6.27 21.51 28.27
N LEU A 629 7.01 20.84 27.40
CA LEU A 629 8.20 20.10 27.79
C LEU A 629 9.18 20.98 28.59
N GLN A 630 9.62 20.48 29.75
CA GLN A 630 10.54 21.16 30.66
C GLN A 630 11.91 20.48 30.63
N LEU A 631 12.86 21.06 29.88
CA LEU A 631 14.24 20.59 29.81
C LEU A 631 15.18 21.31 30.80
N SER A 632 14.67 22.29 31.56
CA SER A 632 15.47 23.00 32.56
C SER A 632 15.97 22.05 33.66
N GLY A 633 17.29 21.88 33.74
CA GLY A 633 17.94 20.97 34.69
C GLY A 633 18.15 19.55 34.15
N GLU A 634 17.63 19.23 32.96
CA GLU A 634 17.97 18.02 32.24
C GLU A 634 19.37 18.15 31.62
N LYS A 635 20.19 17.10 31.70
CA LYS A 635 21.53 17.10 31.13
C LYS A 635 21.50 16.54 29.71
N ALA A 636 21.91 17.33 28.72
CA ALA A 636 22.08 16.85 27.36
C ALA A 636 23.14 15.74 27.33
N VAL A 637 22.84 14.64 26.65
CA VAL A 637 23.79 13.54 26.41
C VAL A 637 24.71 13.85 25.23
N TYR A 638 24.26 14.73 24.33
CA TYR A 638 25.00 15.17 23.16
C TYR A 638 24.49 16.55 22.69
N GLU A 639 25.39 17.37 22.17
CA GLU A 639 25.08 18.63 21.48
C GLU A 639 25.88 18.65 20.18
N GLY A 640 25.29 19.15 19.10
CA GLY A 640 25.95 19.15 17.79
C GLY A 640 25.27 20.05 16.78
N ALA A 641 25.81 20.01 15.55
CA ALA A 641 25.23 20.69 14.41
C ALA A 641 25.21 19.76 13.19
N PHE A 642 24.09 19.69 12.48
CA PHE A 642 23.99 18.97 11.21
C PHE A 642 24.66 19.76 10.08
N THR A 643 25.26 19.03 9.14
CA THR A 643 25.82 19.64 7.92
C THR A 643 24.70 19.98 6.95
N PRO A 644 24.76 21.10 6.22
CA PRO A 644 23.72 21.44 5.25
C PRO A 644 23.72 20.46 4.07
N GLY A 645 22.56 19.91 3.71
CA GLY A 645 22.42 18.97 2.60
C GLY A 645 21.25 18.00 2.77
N ASN A 646 20.86 17.34 1.67
CA ASN A 646 19.95 16.19 1.73
C ASN A 646 20.74 14.91 2.11
N GLY A 647 20.05 13.89 2.62
CA GLY A 647 20.60 12.55 2.88
C GLY A 647 20.95 12.30 4.35
N TRP A 648 21.17 11.01 4.67
CA TRP A 648 21.37 10.54 6.03
C TRP A 648 22.64 11.11 6.69
N GLN A 649 22.49 11.55 7.94
CA GLN A 649 23.59 11.93 8.82
C GLN A 649 23.58 11.03 10.05
N GLU A 650 24.70 10.36 10.32
CA GLU A 650 24.88 9.51 11.49
C GLU A 650 25.70 10.25 12.55
N VAL A 651 25.24 10.16 13.81
CA VAL A 651 25.89 10.79 14.96
C VAL A 651 26.14 9.73 16.01
N ARG A 652 27.38 9.67 16.52
CA ARG A 652 27.81 8.74 17.57
C ARG A 652 28.14 9.51 18.85
N PHE A 653 27.63 9.03 19.97
CA PHE A 653 27.94 9.59 21.28
C PHE A 653 29.31 9.11 21.73
N ALA A 654 30.09 9.99 22.37
CA ALA A 654 31.36 9.60 22.98
C ALA A 654 31.17 8.58 24.13
N THR A 655 30.05 8.71 24.84
CA THR A 655 29.65 7.80 25.93
C THR A 655 28.22 7.33 25.70
N PRO A 656 27.94 6.01 25.72
CA PRO A 656 26.58 5.51 25.60
C PRO A 656 25.67 6.05 26.72
N ALA A 657 24.43 6.38 26.36
CA ALA A 657 23.37 6.74 27.30
C ALA A 657 22.44 5.54 27.51
N LYS A 658 21.72 5.48 28.64
CA LYS A 658 20.72 4.45 28.90
C LYS A 658 19.38 5.08 29.20
N GLY A 659 18.35 4.78 28.41
CA GLY A 659 17.03 5.35 28.60
C GLY A 659 15.97 4.77 27.69
N ARG A 660 14.72 5.14 27.97
CA ARG A 660 13.52 4.77 27.21
C ARG A 660 12.98 5.94 26.40
N PHE A 661 13.14 7.17 26.89
CA PHE A 661 12.65 8.37 26.21
C PHE A 661 13.82 9.09 25.55
N PHE A 662 13.70 9.35 24.26
CA PHE A 662 14.69 10.05 23.46
C PHE A 662 14.10 11.40 23.03
N CYS A 663 14.75 12.50 23.37
CA CYS A 663 14.35 13.86 22.98
C CYS A 663 15.41 14.46 22.06
N LEU A 664 14.98 14.94 20.90
CA LEU A 664 15.75 15.85 20.06
C LEU A 664 15.19 17.26 20.26
N GLU A 665 16.02 18.16 20.78
CA GLU A 665 15.74 19.59 20.83
C GLU A 665 16.50 20.27 19.68
N ALA A 666 15.78 20.74 18.67
CA ALA A 666 16.30 21.55 17.60
C ALA A 666 16.44 23.00 18.09
N LEU A 667 17.64 23.57 17.97
CA LEU A 667 17.98 24.90 18.50
C LEU A 667 17.95 25.99 17.44
N THR A 668 18.46 25.70 16.23
CA THR A 668 18.49 26.66 15.13
C THR A 668 18.23 25.99 13.78
N PRO A 669 17.69 26.71 12.78
CA PRO A 669 17.52 26.24 11.41
C PRO A 669 18.79 26.50 10.56
N GLN A 670 18.88 25.85 9.40
CA GLN A 670 19.85 26.21 8.35
C GLN A 670 19.41 27.43 7.52
N ALA A 671 18.10 27.61 7.32
CA ALA A 671 17.54 28.60 6.38
C ALA A 671 17.12 29.94 7.02
N GLU A 672 17.54 30.21 8.27
CA GLU A 672 17.13 31.39 9.07
C GLU A 672 15.61 31.58 9.15
N ASP A 673 14.84 30.49 9.17
CA ASP A 673 13.38 30.47 9.34
C ASP A 673 12.96 29.96 10.73
N ASN A 674 11.69 29.60 10.91
CA ASN A 674 11.18 29.02 12.17
C ASN A 674 10.67 27.59 11.98
N ILE A 675 11.21 26.87 10.99
CA ILE A 675 10.70 25.55 10.61
C ILE A 675 11.73 24.50 10.97
N ALA A 676 11.34 23.50 11.75
CA ALA A 676 12.08 22.26 11.91
C ALA A 676 11.36 21.13 11.15
N ALA A 677 12.12 20.31 10.44
CA ALA A 677 11.59 19.16 9.73
C ALA A 677 12.52 17.95 9.80
N ILE A 678 11.92 16.76 9.86
CA ILE A 678 12.61 15.47 9.92
C ILE A 678 11.85 14.48 9.04
N ALA A 679 12.53 13.88 8.07
CA ALA A 679 11.94 12.82 7.25
C ALA A 679 12.00 11.48 7.99
N GLU A 680 13.19 11.06 8.42
CA GLU A 680 13.38 9.80 9.15
C GLU A 680 14.39 9.95 10.29
N PHE A 681 14.21 9.13 11.32
CA PHE A 681 15.02 9.11 12.53
C PHE A 681 15.27 7.69 13.02
N ASP A 682 16.54 7.36 13.29
CA ASP A 682 16.94 6.11 13.94
C ASP A 682 17.64 6.40 15.27
N VAL A 683 17.39 5.57 16.28
CA VAL A 683 18.18 5.54 17.52
C VAL A 683 19.10 4.33 17.44
N LEU A 684 20.39 4.51 17.69
CA LEU A 684 21.39 3.45 17.55
C LEU A 684 21.60 2.73 18.89
N GLY A 685 21.46 1.41 18.88
CA GLY A 685 21.60 0.55 20.05
C GLY A 685 23.04 0.25 20.43
N ALA A 686 23.22 -0.69 21.36
CA ALA A 686 24.53 -1.10 21.88
C ALA A 686 25.47 -1.69 20.81
N ASP A 687 24.92 -2.32 19.78
CA ASP A 687 25.65 -2.88 18.63
C ASP A 687 25.93 -1.84 17.53
N GLY A 688 25.51 -0.59 17.76
CA GLY A 688 25.66 0.51 16.84
C GLY A 688 24.69 0.50 15.66
N LYS A 689 23.69 -0.38 15.64
CA LYS A 689 22.65 -0.44 14.60
C LYS A 689 21.36 0.22 15.07
N PRO A 690 20.45 0.61 14.17
CA PRO A 690 19.11 1.08 14.56
C PRO A 690 18.40 0.08 15.46
N VAL A 691 17.88 0.56 16.60
CA VAL A 691 16.97 -0.24 17.43
C VAL A 691 15.62 -0.38 16.72
N SER A 692 14.88 -1.43 17.06
CA SER A 692 13.55 -1.64 16.48
C SER A 692 12.62 -0.47 16.81
N ARG A 693 11.93 0.03 15.78
CA ARG A 693 10.94 1.10 15.87
C ARG A 693 9.51 0.56 16.03
N GLU A 694 9.36 -0.76 16.10
CA GLU A 694 8.09 -1.49 16.10
C GLU A 694 7.06 -0.96 17.10
N HIS A 695 7.55 -0.59 18.29
CA HIS A 695 6.72 -0.15 19.41
C HIS A 695 6.98 1.31 19.78
N TRP A 696 7.62 2.07 18.88
CA TRP A 696 7.83 3.48 19.12
C TRP A 696 6.52 4.24 19.11
N THR A 697 6.46 5.28 19.94
CA THR A 697 5.39 6.28 19.89
C THR A 697 5.99 7.67 20.02
N ILE A 698 5.37 8.65 19.38
CA ILE A 698 5.64 10.05 19.72
C ILE A 698 4.92 10.36 21.02
N ARG A 699 5.70 10.64 22.06
CA ARG A 699 5.15 11.12 23.33
C ARG A 699 4.81 12.60 23.26
N TYR A 700 5.60 13.39 22.54
CA TYR A 700 5.42 14.84 22.43
C TYR A 700 6.09 15.39 21.17
N ALA A 701 5.46 16.35 20.52
CA ALA A 701 6.06 17.23 19.54
C ALA A 701 5.58 18.65 19.82
N ASP A 702 6.46 19.64 19.92
CA ASP A 702 6.05 20.98 20.36
C ASP A 702 5.08 21.68 19.38
N SER A 703 5.21 21.35 18.10
CA SER A 703 4.54 21.98 16.96
C SER A 703 4.47 21.04 15.77
N GLU A 704 3.32 20.99 15.08
CA GLU A 704 3.07 20.12 13.92
C GLU A 704 2.16 20.83 12.89
N GLU A 705 2.54 20.81 11.62
CA GLU A 705 1.77 21.41 10.53
C GLU A 705 0.75 20.43 9.93
N THR A 706 -0.49 20.54 10.41
CA THR A 706 -1.62 19.67 10.00
C THR A 706 -2.66 20.39 9.15
N ARG A 707 -2.53 21.70 8.91
CA ARG A 707 -3.50 22.51 8.16
C ARG A 707 -3.29 22.31 6.66
N SER A 708 -2.07 22.56 6.21
CA SER A 708 -1.65 22.52 4.80
C SER A 708 -1.17 21.14 4.32
N GLY A 709 -0.95 20.19 5.24
CA GLY A 709 -0.53 18.82 4.92
C GLY A 709 -0.70 17.87 6.11
N ASN A 710 -0.19 16.65 5.98
CA ASN A 710 -0.14 15.65 7.04
C ASN A 710 1.30 15.48 7.55
N ARG A 711 1.81 16.47 8.29
CA ARG A 711 3.23 16.58 8.72
C ARG A 711 3.42 16.31 10.22
N THR A 712 2.71 15.32 10.73
CA THR A 712 2.74 14.90 12.13
C THR A 712 4.07 14.21 12.48
N ALA A 713 4.41 14.19 13.75
CA ALA A 713 5.70 13.69 14.23
C ALA A 713 5.87 12.17 14.10
N ASP A 714 4.79 11.39 14.00
CA ASP A 714 4.86 9.94 13.80
C ASP A 714 5.44 9.56 12.43
N LYS A 715 5.55 10.52 11.51
CA LYS A 715 6.18 10.34 10.20
C LYS A 715 7.68 10.09 10.29
N ILE A 716 8.37 10.45 11.37
CA ILE A 716 9.83 10.31 11.47
C ILE A 716 10.31 8.86 11.60
N PHE A 717 9.40 7.90 11.76
CA PHE A 717 9.73 6.47 11.86
C PHE A 717 8.79 5.57 11.06
N ASP A 718 8.08 6.13 10.07
CA ASP A 718 7.13 5.38 9.24
C ASP A 718 7.81 4.60 8.09
N LEU A 719 9.16 4.68 8.01
CA LEU A 719 10.01 4.08 6.99
C LEU A 719 9.76 4.67 5.60
N GLN A 720 9.37 5.95 5.50
CA GLN A 720 9.14 6.61 4.21
C GLN A 720 10.01 7.87 4.11
N GLU A 721 11.11 7.82 3.34
CA GLU A 721 12.00 8.98 3.17
C GLU A 721 11.34 10.20 2.48
N SER A 722 10.09 10.06 1.99
CA SER A 722 9.30 11.11 1.33
C SER A 722 8.24 11.75 2.23
N THR A 723 7.93 11.18 3.39
CA THR A 723 7.10 11.80 4.42
C THR A 723 8.01 12.51 5.43
N PHE A 724 7.44 13.41 6.22
CA PHE A 724 8.21 14.14 7.21
C PHE A 724 7.32 14.80 8.27
N TRP A 725 7.88 14.90 9.48
CA TRP A 725 7.43 15.86 10.48
C TRP A 725 7.82 17.27 10.06
N MET A 726 6.96 18.26 10.32
CA MET A 726 7.29 19.67 10.17
C MET A 726 6.54 20.51 11.20
N THR A 727 7.22 21.48 11.80
CA THR A 727 6.60 22.48 12.67
C THR A 727 5.79 23.51 11.88
N VAL A 728 4.84 24.20 12.53
CA VAL A 728 4.23 25.40 11.94
C VAL A 728 5.27 26.54 11.86
N ASP A 729 5.17 27.34 10.81
CA ASP A 729 6.15 28.39 10.45
C ASP A 729 6.16 29.63 11.37
N ASN A 730 5.16 29.75 12.25
CA ASN A 730 4.98 30.90 13.12
C ASN A 730 5.30 30.63 14.60
N VAL A 731 5.92 29.48 14.91
CA VAL A 731 6.41 29.15 16.27
C VAL A 731 7.92 29.23 16.24
N ALA A 732 8.51 30.09 17.05
CA ALA A 732 9.96 30.25 17.09
C ALA A 732 10.66 29.04 17.73
N TYR A 733 11.89 28.78 17.28
CA TYR A 733 12.82 27.87 17.94
C TYR A 733 13.00 28.21 19.45
N PRO A 734 13.31 27.22 20.31
CA PRO A 734 13.62 25.83 19.97
C PRO A 734 12.39 24.94 19.73
N HIS A 735 12.56 23.89 18.93
CA HIS A 735 11.56 22.84 18.68
C HIS A 735 11.98 21.51 19.29
N GLN A 736 11.03 20.66 19.69
CA GLN A 736 11.32 19.40 20.37
C GLN A 736 10.41 18.28 19.89
N VAL A 737 11.00 17.11 19.70
CA VAL A 737 10.27 15.84 19.54
C VAL A 737 10.78 14.83 20.55
N VAL A 738 9.84 14.14 21.22
CA VAL A 738 10.11 13.11 22.23
C VAL A 738 9.54 11.78 21.76
N ILE A 739 10.41 10.80 21.60
CA ILE A 739 10.11 9.43 21.21
C ILE A 739 10.14 8.56 22.48
N ASP A 740 9.09 7.76 22.70
CA ASP A 740 9.10 6.64 23.64
C ASP A 740 9.54 5.37 22.89
N LEU A 741 10.70 4.82 23.24
CA LEU A 741 11.30 3.62 22.63
C LEU A 741 10.64 2.32 23.10
N SER A 742 9.56 2.38 23.89
CA SER A 742 8.82 1.30 24.57
C SER A 742 9.56 0.59 25.71
N LYS A 743 10.89 0.52 25.65
CA LYS A 743 11.74 -0.13 26.66
C LYS A 743 13.04 0.64 26.86
N ILE A 744 13.74 0.34 27.95
CA ILE A 744 15.05 0.95 28.22
C ILE A 744 16.07 0.34 27.26
N GLU A 745 16.70 1.20 26.46
CA GLU A 745 17.76 0.87 25.52
C GLU A 745 19.10 1.46 25.98
N THR A 746 20.19 0.81 25.56
CA THR A 746 21.52 1.42 25.58
C THR A 746 21.73 2.14 24.24
N VAL A 747 21.72 3.47 24.28
CA VAL A 747 21.79 4.34 23.11
C VAL A 747 23.23 4.79 22.89
N THR A 748 23.78 4.50 21.72
CA THR A 748 25.15 4.86 21.31
C THR A 748 25.22 6.01 20.31
N GLY A 749 24.07 6.45 19.80
CA GLY A 749 23.97 7.48 18.77
C GLY A 749 22.60 7.51 18.14
N PHE A 750 22.49 8.20 17.00
CA PHE A 750 21.26 8.29 16.22
C PHE A 750 21.59 8.57 14.74
N ARG A 751 20.61 8.39 13.85
CA ARG A 751 20.67 8.86 12.46
C ARG A 751 19.52 9.81 12.18
N TYR A 752 19.77 10.84 11.40
CA TYR A 752 18.83 11.87 11.00
C TYR A 752 18.79 11.98 9.48
N LEU A 753 17.57 12.00 8.93
CA LEU A 753 17.33 12.28 7.53
C LEU A 753 16.51 13.58 7.42
N PRO A 754 17.07 14.66 6.83
CA PRO A 754 16.29 15.83 6.47
C PRO A 754 15.34 15.51 5.32
N ARG A 755 14.38 16.42 5.11
CA ARG A 755 13.51 16.47 3.94
C ARG A 755 14.24 16.28 2.61
N ALA A 756 13.62 15.55 1.68
CA ALA A 756 14.22 15.17 0.39
C ALA A 756 14.22 16.31 -0.66
N GLU A 757 13.46 17.39 -0.40
CA GLU A 757 13.34 18.49 -1.35
C GLU A 757 14.63 19.30 -1.50
N LYS A 758 14.79 19.93 -2.68
CA LYS A 758 15.93 20.81 -2.96
C LYS A 758 15.95 21.99 -1.99
N GLY A 759 17.12 22.28 -1.42
CA GLY A 759 17.27 23.29 -0.38
C GLY A 759 16.84 22.83 1.02
N TYR A 760 16.46 21.55 1.18
CA TYR A 760 16.18 20.89 2.47
C TYR A 760 15.37 21.77 3.45
N PRO A 761 14.14 22.16 3.09
CA PRO A 761 13.38 23.14 3.87
C PRO A 761 13.16 22.69 5.32
N GLY A 762 13.33 23.62 6.27
CA GLY A 762 13.22 23.32 7.70
C GLY A 762 14.36 22.45 8.27
N MET A 763 15.48 22.31 7.54
CA MET A 763 16.61 21.54 8.03
C MET A 763 17.17 22.13 9.32
N ILE A 764 17.20 21.29 10.35
CA ILE A 764 17.80 21.62 11.64
C ILE A 764 19.31 21.82 11.46
N LYS A 765 19.85 22.86 12.10
CA LYS A 765 21.28 23.13 12.20
C LYS A 765 21.79 22.65 13.56
N GLU A 766 21.66 23.46 14.61
CA GLU A 766 22.13 23.10 15.95
C GLU A 766 21.05 22.34 16.72
N TYR A 767 21.47 21.36 17.52
CA TYR A 767 20.55 20.53 18.30
C TYR A 767 21.18 20.03 19.60
N ARG A 768 20.33 19.60 20.52
CA ARG A 768 20.69 18.83 21.72
C ARG A 768 19.89 17.53 21.79
N ILE A 769 20.51 16.51 22.36
CA ILE A 769 19.89 15.22 22.62
C ILE A 769 19.77 14.99 24.12
N TYR A 770 18.62 14.50 24.55
CA TYR A 770 18.39 14.03 25.91
C TYR A 770 17.87 12.59 25.89
N VAL A 771 18.35 11.76 26.81
CA VAL A 771 17.93 10.37 26.94
C VAL A 771 17.60 10.10 28.41
N GLN A 772 16.36 9.69 28.69
CA GLN A 772 15.88 9.47 30.06
C GLN A 772 15.26 8.07 30.24
N PRO A 773 15.50 7.37 31.36
CA PRO A 773 14.86 6.08 31.65
C PRO A 773 13.39 6.24 32.04
N THR A 774 13.02 7.39 32.61
CA THR A 774 11.65 7.77 32.96
C THR A 774 11.17 8.91 32.08
N GLY A 775 9.87 9.15 32.01
CA GLY A 775 9.31 10.23 31.18
C GLY A 775 9.84 11.60 31.59
N PHE A 776 9.95 12.50 30.61
CA PHE A 776 10.24 13.92 30.83
C PHE A 776 9.09 14.63 31.58
N LYS A 777 9.38 15.83 32.10
CA LYS A 777 8.39 16.73 32.70
C LYS A 777 7.77 17.64 31.64
N TYR A 778 6.49 17.96 31.79
CA TYR A 778 5.69 18.76 30.85
C TYR A 778 4.84 19.81 31.58
#